data_AF-A0A4Z1HGS8-F1
#
_entry.id   AF-A0A4Z1HGS8-F1
#
_cell.length_a   1.000
_cell.length_b   1.000
_cell.length_c   1.000
_cell.angle_alpha   90.00
_cell.angle_beta   90.00
_cell.angle_gamma   90.00
#
_symmetry.space_group_name_H-M   'P 1'
#
loop_
_entity.id
_entity.type
_entity.pdbx_description
1 polymer ?
#
loop_
_entity_poly.entity_id
_entity_poly.type
_entity_poly.pdbx_seq_one_letter_code
_entity_poly.pdbx_strand_id
1 'polypeptide(L)'
;MDDDSMSDVPSFHMSDDESDNFAPTVKAKAKTTVKKSAAPKAKAKTTKEPKNPKAPKTTKATKTTKNIQTTLNMAPKKRARSGSDDEDQQSDNDSSNDASQLSNTPPNAKKQKKAPAAKRQGTEALHDVENESILEIEPKPKKTKTSTEQYQKLTQLEHIIKRPDTYIGSVEKTEQTMWVFNSENKEMELRKVTFVPGLYKIFDEIMVNAADNKQNDPNMKNIKVVVDREKGEISVENDGRGIPVEIHEKEKIYIPEMIFGHLLTSSNYDDDEAKTTGGRNGYGAKLCNIFSTEFTLETQDSNSGKRYKQTWTDNMSKMGKARISSSKNADFTRVTFTPDWTKFKMTGIDDDFEAMVKRRVYDMAGTVKGVKVYLNGTQIKLDFKKYIEMYAKAINKERGSDDSSANTVIVEDSKGHPKWEVGFAVSDGSFQQVSFVNSIATTSGGTHVNYIADQICDKLLEVVKKRNPKGALLKANQVRNHIFLFVNCLITNPAFTSQTKEQLTTRKPQFGSKCVLTEDFLKKIGKTEAVENILNFAAKKADLELAKSDGNRRSRMNNPKLVDANLAGTKRGHECTLILTEGDSAKGLAVAGRAVLDPDRIGVFPLRGKLHNVRDASHDQIAKNAEIQNIKQFLGLKHKTTYKDTLGLRYGHLMIMADQDHDGSHIKGLLINFLQVQYPSLLKLPEFFREFITPIVKVWKGPNPNKPTNLRSFFTMPEYEEWKESNNNDKS
;
A
#
# COMPACT_ATOMS: atom_id res chain seq x y z
N MET A 1 51.57 -12.80 -52.80
CA MET A 1 51.58 -14.04 -52.00
C MET A 1 50.25 -14.08 -51.26
N ASP A 2 49.12 -14.20 -51.95
CA ASP A 2 48.67 -15.20 -52.98
C ASP A 2 48.01 -16.41 -52.25
N ASP A 3 46.87 -16.96 -52.67
CA ASP A 3 46.06 -16.69 -53.87
C ASP A 3 44.55 -16.97 -53.66
N ASP A 4 43.73 -16.64 -54.66
CA ASP A 4 42.28 -16.91 -54.77
C ASP A 4 41.94 -18.33 -55.30
N SER A 5 40.70 -18.77 -55.10
CA SER A 5 39.83 -19.58 -56.00
C SER A 5 38.58 -20.09 -55.24
N MET A 6 37.33 -20.03 -55.72
CA MET A 6 36.70 -20.48 -56.98
C MET A 6 36.77 -22.01 -57.17
N SER A 7 35.76 -22.72 -57.68
CA SER A 7 34.51 -22.39 -58.40
C SER A 7 33.32 -23.25 -57.85
N ASP A 8 32.08 -23.37 -58.39
CA ASP A 8 31.50 -23.21 -59.74
C ASP A 8 29.97 -22.93 -59.76
N VAL A 9 29.44 -22.49 -60.92
CA VAL A 9 27.99 -22.34 -61.25
C VAL A 9 27.77 -22.67 -62.75
N PRO A 10 26.66 -23.30 -63.20
CA PRO A 10 25.63 -22.59 -64.02
C PRO A 10 24.16 -23.07 -63.78
N SER A 11 23.07 -22.31 -63.99
CA SER A 11 22.47 -21.65 -65.20
C SER A 11 21.74 -22.64 -66.16
N PHE A 12 20.73 -22.32 -67.00
CA PHE A 12 20.00 -21.09 -67.47
C PHE A 12 18.45 -21.30 -67.31
N HIS A 13 17.43 -20.58 -67.86
CA HIS A 13 17.15 -19.39 -68.73
C HIS A 13 15.87 -18.72 -68.13
N MET A 14 15.48 -17.44 -68.27
CA MET A 14 15.40 -16.40 -69.34
C MET A 14 14.16 -16.41 -70.27
N SER A 15 13.36 -15.33 -70.16
CA SER A 15 12.97 -14.38 -71.23
C SER A 15 12.07 -13.26 -70.64
N ASP A 16 11.88 -12.04 -71.18
CA ASP A 16 12.73 -11.11 -71.96
C ASP A 16 12.19 -9.65 -71.72
N ASP A 17 12.65 -8.63 -72.47
CA ASP A 17 12.83 -7.23 -72.02
C ASP A 17 11.92 -6.14 -72.68
N GLU A 18 12.19 -4.86 -72.32
CA GLU A 18 11.94 -3.56 -73.00
C GLU A 18 10.82 -2.57 -72.53
N SER A 19 11.30 -1.36 -72.20
CA SER A 19 10.81 -0.02 -72.62
C SER A 19 10.01 0.94 -71.69
N ASP A 20 10.76 1.95 -71.21
CA ASP A 20 10.55 3.42 -71.34
C ASP A 20 9.66 4.32 -70.44
N ASN A 21 10.09 5.59 -70.38
CA ASN A 21 9.57 6.71 -69.58
C ASN A 21 8.77 7.73 -70.40
N PHE A 22 7.74 8.37 -69.82
CA PHE A 22 7.50 9.80 -70.02
C PHE A 22 6.64 10.47 -68.93
N ALA A 23 6.78 11.79 -68.77
CA ALA A 23 5.93 12.62 -67.91
C ALA A 23 5.80 14.05 -68.46
N PRO A 24 4.65 14.71 -68.25
CA PRO A 24 4.62 16.17 -68.14
C PRO A 24 3.75 16.68 -66.97
N THR A 25 3.85 17.99 -66.70
CA THR A 25 3.12 18.70 -65.61
C THR A 25 2.34 19.90 -66.17
N VAL A 26 1.55 20.60 -65.31
CA VAL A 26 1.28 22.08 -65.28
C VAL A 26 -0.21 22.49 -65.10
N LYS A 27 -0.50 23.27 -64.03
CA LYS A 27 -1.68 24.19 -63.78
C LYS A 27 -3.11 23.57 -63.63
N ALA A 28 -4.11 24.24 -63.02
CA ALA A 28 -4.13 25.23 -61.91
C ALA A 28 -5.56 25.54 -61.37
N LYS A 29 -5.65 25.94 -60.08
CA LYS A 29 -6.55 26.95 -59.46
C LYS A 29 -8.09 26.98 -59.74
N ALA A 30 -8.84 26.68 -58.67
CA ALA A 30 -9.63 27.63 -57.85
C ALA A 30 -11.19 27.67 -57.86
N LYS A 31 -11.70 28.25 -56.74
CA LYS A 31 -13.04 28.84 -56.45
C LYS A 31 -14.26 27.96 -56.17
N THR A 32 -14.37 27.63 -54.88
CA THR A 32 -15.55 27.87 -54.00
C THR A 32 -16.72 28.71 -54.53
N THR A 33 -17.96 28.25 -54.29
CA THR A 33 -19.18 29.03 -53.93
C THR A 33 -20.35 28.05 -53.66
N VAL A 34 -21.34 28.26 -52.77
CA VAL A 34 -21.46 29.14 -51.58
C VAL A 34 -22.70 28.74 -50.74
N LYS A 35 -22.60 28.70 -49.38
CA LYS A 35 -23.65 28.96 -48.33
C LYS A 35 -25.03 28.19 -48.42
N LYS A 36 -25.87 28.07 -47.37
CA LYS A 36 -25.85 28.54 -45.96
C LYS A 36 -26.74 27.65 -45.05
N SER A 37 -26.46 27.73 -43.75
CA SER A 37 -27.36 27.58 -42.57
C SER A 37 -28.88 27.32 -42.77
N ALA A 38 -29.45 26.38 -41.99
CA ALA A 38 -30.24 26.69 -40.77
C ALA A 38 -30.84 25.42 -40.09
N ALA A 39 -31.15 25.53 -38.80
CA ALA A 39 -32.08 24.64 -38.05
C ALA A 39 -33.38 25.45 -37.76
N PRO A 40 -34.42 24.98 -37.00
CA PRO A 40 -34.59 23.73 -36.23
C PRO A 40 -36.03 23.10 -36.30
N LYS A 41 -36.37 22.23 -35.31
CA LYS A 41 -37.72 21.87 -34.77
C LYS A 41 -38.53 20.65 -35.31
N ALA A 42 -38.71 19.68 -34.39
CA ALA A 42 -39.98 19.16 -33.83
C ALA A 42 -40.96 18.19 -34.58
N LYS A 43 -41.02 16.95 -34.05
CA LYS A 43 -42.20 16.11 -33.68
C LYS A 43 -43.50 16.06 -34.54
N ALA A 44 -43.79 14.87 -35.09
CA ALA A 44 -45.12 14.21 -35.16
C ALA A 44 -44.89 12.67 -35.21
N LYS A 45 -45.58 11.78 -34.46
CA LYS A 45 -47.00 11.30 -34.52
C LYS A 45 -47.32 10.59 -35.86
N THR A 46 -47.95 9.40 -35.93
CA THR A 46 -48.81 8.62 -34.97
C THR A 46 -48.83 7.09 -35.27
N THR A 47 -49.58 6.34 -34.42
CA THR A 47 -50.28 5.03 -34.60
C THR A 47 -49.68 3.83 -33.81
N LYS A 48 -50.46 2.87 -33.28
CA LYS A 48 -51.94 2.76 -33.06
C LYS A 48 -52.29 1.84 -31.87
N GLU A 49 -53.59 1.75 -31.57
CA GLU A 49 -54.30 0.83 -30.64
C GLU A 49 -55.55 0.25 -31.40
N PRO A 50 -56.54 -0.54 -30.87
CA PRO A 50 -56.93 -0.81 -29.47
C PRO A 50 -57.46 -2.24 -29.09
N LYS A 51 -57.90 -2.39 -27.81
CA LYS A 51 -59.04 -3.21 -27.26
C LYS A 51 -58.79 -4.43 -26.34
N ASN A 52 -59.56 -4.42 -25.23
CA ASN A 52 -59.91 -5.47 -24.23
C ASN A 52 -61.41 -5.88 -24.48
N PRO A 53 -62.13 -6.84 -23.81
CA PRO A 53 -62.24 -7.04 -22.33
C PRO A 53 -62.62 -8.44 -21.71
N LYS A 54 -62.39 -8.61 -20.39
CA LYS A 54 -63.19 -9.31 -19.32
C LYS A 54 -63.71 -10.79 -19.41
N ALA A 55 -63.15 -11.67 -18.53
CA ALA A 55 -63.77 -12.54 -17.46
C ALA A 55 -64.99 -13.51 -17.76
N PRO A 56 -65.46 -14.46 -16.87
CA PRO A 56 -65.11 -14.75 -15.43
C PRO A 56 -65.13 -16.24 -14.90
N LYS A 57 -64.80 -16.47 -13.58
CA LYS A 57 -65.22 -17.61 -12.67
C LYS A 57 -64.67 -19.04 -12.99
N THR A 58 -64.72 -20.17 -12.21
CA THR A 58 -64.96 -20.67 -10.78
C THR A 58 -64.59 -22.20 -10.70
N THR A 59 -64.54 -23.04 -9.61
CA THR A 59 -64.69 -23.03 -8.10
C THR A 59 -64.22 -24.39 -7.47
N LYS A 60 -63.69 -24.38 -6.21
CA LYS A 60 -63.59 -25.52 -5.21
C LYS A 60 -62.71 -26.74 -5.60
N ALA A 61 -62.22 -27.65 -4.74
CA ALA A 61 -62.23 -27.93 -3.27
C ALA A 61 -60.79 -28.39 -2.83
N THR A 62 -60.28 -28.40 -1.58
CA THR A 62 -60.60 -29.21 -0.35
C THR A 62 -60.77 -30.73 -0.60
N LYS A 63 -60.24 -31.68 0.21
CA LYS A 63 -59.95 -31.69 1.67
C LYS A 63 -58.88 -32.73 2.12
N THR A 64 -58.41 -32.52 3.35
CA THR A 64 -57.50 -33.27 4.25
C THR A 64 -57.89 -34.70 4.71
N THR A 65 -56.89 -35.50 5.19
CA THR A 65 -56.88 -36.27 6.48
C THR A 65 -55.43 -36.73 6.82
N LYS A 66 -54.83 -36.51 8.02
CA LYS A 66 -54.97 -37.15 9.37
C LYS A 66 -54.30 -38.55 9.49
N ASN A 67 -53.68 -38.99 10.61
CA ASN A 67 -53.24 -38.36 11.89
C ASN A 67 -52.32 -39.32 12.72
N ILE A 68 -51.87 -38.85 13.92
CA ILE A 68 -51.34 -39.53 15.16
C ILE A 68 -49.87 -39.11 15.43
N GLN A 69 -49.55 -38.21 16.38
CA GLN A 69 -49.50 -38.31 17.88
C GLN A 69 -48.44 -39.32 18.39
N THR A 70 -47.58 -39.03 19.40
CA THR A 70 -47.82 -38.41 20.73
C THR A 70 -46.56 -37.72 21.35
N THR A 71 -46.76 -36.74 22.26
CA THR A 71 -45.90 -36.34 23.44
C THR A 71 -44.41 -35.91 23.27
N LEU A 72 -43.77 -35.01 24.05
CA LEU A 72 -44.13 -34.12 25.19
C LEU A 72 -43.05 -32.99 25.37
N ASN A 73 -43.45 -31.79 25.84
CA ASN A 73 -42.67 -30.74 26.57
C ASN A 73 -41.38 -30.10 25.95
N MET A 74 -40.97 -28.83 26.21
CA MET A 74 -41.60 -27.68 26.92
C MET A 74 -41.07 -26.31 26.38
N ALA A 75 -41.59 -25.18 26.91
CA ALA A 75 -41.56 -23.82 26.33
C ALA A 75 -40.21 -23.04 26.41
N PRO A 76 -40.11 -21.88 25.71
CA PRO A 76 -40.36 -20.61 26.42
C PRO A 76 -41.33 -19.61 25.72
N LYS A 77 -41.81 -18.62 26.49
CA LYS A 77 -42.71 -17.48 26.16
C LYS A 77 -42.41 -16.35 27.19
N LYS A 78 -42.71 -15.05 27.03
CA LYS A 78 -43.60 -14.30 26.11
C LYS A 78 -43.31 -12.77 26.16
N ARG A 79 -43.36 -12.06 25.01
CA ARG A 79 -43.94 -10.69 24.77
C ARG A 79 -43.43 -9.47 25.61
N ALA A 80 -43.75 -8.20 25.30
CA ALA A 80 -44.83 -7.61 24.48
C ALA A 80 -44.42 -6.41 23.57
N ARG A 81 -45.42 -5.76 22.92
CA ARG A 81 -45.35 -4.61 21.99
C ARG A 81 -46.51 -3.63 22.24
N SER A 82 -46.24 -2.34 22.04
CA SER A 82 -47.11 -1.26 21.49
C SER A 82 -46.21 -0.03 21.33
N GLY A 83 -46.13 0.71 20.21
CA GLY A 83 -47.17 1.55 19.59
C GLY A 83 -46.89 3.01 20.00
N SER A 84 -46.98 4.05 19.15
CA SER A 84 -47.46 4.17 17.75
C SER A 84 -47.06 5.55 17.17
N ASP A 85 -46.98 5.68 15.83
CA ASP A 85 -47.36 6.84 14.97
C ASP A 85 -46.68 8.24 15.20
N ASP A 86 -46.48 9.18 14.24
CA ASP A 86 -46.74 9.24 12.79
C ASP A 86 -45.82 10.26 12.04
N GLU A 87 -45.71 10.06 10.71
CA GLU A 87 -45.46 10.92 9.51
C GLU A 87 -44.61 12.24 9.46
N ASP A 88 -44.16 12.54 8.22
CA ASP A 88 -43.84 13.85 7.61
C ASP A 88 -42.68 14.77 8.13
N GLN A 89 -42.27 15.82 7.39
CA GLN A 89 -41.79 15.93 5.99
C GLN A 89 -41.06 17.28 5.78
N GLN A 90 -39.96 17.27 5.02
CA GLN A 90 -39.47 18.37 4.15
C GLN A 90 -38.96 19.74 4.71
N SER A 91 -38.15 20.39 3.87
CA SER A 91 -37.86 21.85 3.72
C SER A 91 -37.12 22.65 4.81
N ASP A 92 -35.83 22.87 4.52
CA ASP A 92 -35.24 24.16 4.14
C ASP A 92 -35.09 25.35 5.12
N ASN A 93 -33.84 25.84 5.11
CA ASN A 93 -33.40 27.23 4.99
C ASN A 93 -33.03 28.07 6.24
N ASP A 94 -31.96 28.85 6.03
CA ASP A 94 -31.64 30.21 6.52
C ASP A 94 -31.95 30.66 7.97
N SER A 95 -31.10 31.45 8.63
CA SER A 95 -29.76 31.98 8.24
C SER A 95 -29.07 32.66 9.42
N SER A 96 -27.78 32.97 9.25
CA SER A 96 -27.04 34.06 9.90
C SER A 96 -26.76 34.01 11.41
N ASN A 97 -25.54 34.44 11.75
CA ASN A 97 -25.12 35.46 12.73
C ASN A 97 -25.99 35.71 13.99
N ASP A 98 -25.41 36.05 15.15
CA ASP A 98 -24.10 36.67 15.35
C ASP A 98 -23.39 36.21 16.66
N ALA A 99 -22.15 36.64 16.82
CA ALA A 99 -21.28 36.28 17.93
C ALA A 99 -21.59 37.02 19.24
N SER A 100 -21.22 36.37 20.33
CA SER A 100 -20.85 36.97 21.63
C SER A 100 -21.93 37.70 22.44
N GLN A 101 -22.02 37.35 23.72
CA GLN A 101 -21.35 38.15 24.75
C GLN A 101 -21.08 37.33 26.02
N LEU A 102 -19.95 37.61 26.66
CA LEU A 102 -19.61 37.10 27.98
C LEU A 102 -20.12 38.08 29.04
N SER A 103 -20.74 37.59 30.10
CA SER A 103 -20.90 38.35 31.34
C SER A 103 -20.66 37.47 32.57
N ASN A 104 -19.84 37.98 33.49
CA ASN A 104 -19.72 37.46 34.85
C ASN A 104 -20.91 38.03 35.66
N THR A 105 -21.40 37.44 36.75
CA THR A 105 -20.72 37.27 38.05
C THR A 105 -21.63 36.46 39.00
N PRO A 106 -21.11 35.62 39.92
CA PRO A 106 -21.90 34.93 40.97
C PRO A 106 -22.11 35.85 42.21
N PRO A 107 -22.56 35.40 43.42
CA PRO A 107 -23.06 34.09 43.86
C PRO A 107 -24.40 34.14 44.65
N ASN A 108 -24.88 32.99 45.16
CA ASN A 108 -25.52 32.96 46.49
C ASN A 108 -25.37 31.59 47.17
N ALA A 109 -25.39 31.53 48.51
CA ALA A 109 -25.09 30.32 49.29
C ALA A 109 -25.94 30.17 50.57
N LYS A 110 -26.54 28.98 50.74
CA LYS A 110 -27.12 28.43 51.98
C LYS A 110 -26.77 26.92 52.00
N LYS A 111 -26.08 26.38 53.03
CA LYS A 111 -26.56 26.02 54.39
C LYS A 111 -27.64 24.90 54.36
N GLN A 112 -27.56 23.79 55.11
CA GLN A 112 -26.57 23.33 56.11
C GLN A 112 -26.83 21.85 56.58
N LYS A 113 -25.93 21.29 57.41
CA LYS A 113 -25.99 19.97 58.15
C LYS A 113 -25.72 18.71 57.27
N LYS A 114 -24.92 17.68 57.64
CA LYS A 114 -24.65 16.89 58.89
C LYS A 114 -25.80 15.94 59.28
N ALA A 115 -25.61 14.66 59.67
CA ALA A 115 -24.46 13.72 59.70
C ALA A 115 -25.01 12.25 59.96
N PRO A 116 -24.27 11.25 60.53
CA PRO A 116 -23.48 10.24 59.80
C PRO A 116 -23.77 8.75 60.17
N ALA A 117 -22.82 7.84 59.84
CA ALA A 117 -22.69 6.40 60.20
C ALA A 117 -23.38 5.38 59.25
N ALA A 118 -22.94 4.11 59.12
CA ALA A 118 -21.97 3.34 59.93
C ALA A 118 -20.99 2.45 59.09
N LYS A 119 -20.04 1.76 59.76
CA LYS A 119 -19.04 0.83 59.18
C LYS A 119 -19.39 -0.65 59.45
N ARG A 120 -18.93 -1.57 58.59
CA ARG A 120 -18.08 -2.78 58.88
C ARG A 120 -17.83 -3.58 57.57
N GLN A 121 -16.57 -3.94 57.26
CA GLN A 121 -15.96 -5.30 57.30
C GLN A 121 -16.70 -6.37 56.44
N GLY A 122 -16.06 -7.17 55.56
CA GLY A 122 -14.66 -7.22 55.08
C GLY A 122 -14.07 -8.64 55.05
N THR A 123 -13.36 -9.03 53.97
CA THR A 123 -12.63 -10.31 53.80
C THR A 123 -11.44 -10.17 52.84
N GLU A 124 -10.38 -10.97 53.03
CA GLU A 124 -9.20 -11.10 52.15
C GLU A 124 -9.55 -11.56 50.71
N ALA A 125 -8.83 -11.25 49.62
CA ALA A 125 -7.39 -11.02 49.34
C ALA A 125 -6.57 -12.30 49.05
N LEU A 126 -5.99 -12.36 47.84
CA LEU A 126 -4.94 -13.28 47.39
C LEU A 126 -4.19 -12.63 46.22
N HIS A 127 -2.93 -13.01 45.99
CA HIS A 127 -1.95 -12.21 45.24
C HIS A 127 -1.98 -12.41 43.71
N ASP A 128 -1.74 -11.32 42.98
CA ASP A 128 -1.06 -11.33 41.67
C ASP A 128 0.47 -11.39 41.88
N VAL A 129 1.20 -11.95 40.91
CA VAL A 129 2.66 -12.13 40.97
C VAL A 129 3.40 -10.93 40.36
N GLU A 130 4.51 -10.56 40.99
CA GLU A 130 5.37 -9.43 40.63
C GLU A 130 6.05 -9.60 39.26
N ASN A 131 6.41 -8.47 38.64
CA ASN A 131 7.38 -8.44 37.55
C ASN A 131 8.14 -7.11 37.60
N GLU A 132 9.23 -7.08 38.36
CA GLU A 132 10.01 -5.86 38.62
C GLU A 132 10.89 -5.47 37.43
N SER A 133 10.89 -4.18 37.07
CA SER A 133 12.02 -3.48 36.43
C SER A 133 11.70 -1.99 36.20
N ILE A 134 11.35 -1.27 37.28
CA ILE A 134 11.31 0.20 37.28
C ILE A 134 12.37 0.70 38.25
N LEU A 135 13.32 1.48 37.74
CA LEU A 135 14.31 2.18 38.56
C LEU A 135 13.61 3.20 39.46
N GLU A 136 13.77 3.06 40.78
CA GLU A 136 13.17 3.98 41.74
C GLU A 136 13.75 5.39 41.61
N ILE A 137 12.93 6.32 41.14
CA ILE A 137 13.17 7.76 41.28
C ILE A 137 12.34 8.22 42.47
N GLU A 138 12.98 8.58 43.58
CA GLU A 138 12.26 9.06 44.78
C GLU A 138 11.27 10.18 44.44
N PRO A 139 9.98 10.04 44.81
CA PRO A 139 8.96 11.02 44.48
C PRO A 139 9.11 12.27 45.35
N LYS A 140 9.81 13.29 44.84
CA LYS A 140 9.95 14.60 45.49
C LYS A 140 8.61 15.11 46.03
N PRO A 141 8.56 15.62 47.28
CA PRO A 141 7.31 15.83 47.99
C PRO A 141 6.37 16.79 47.24
N LYS A 142 5.17 16.31 46.91
CA LYS A 142 4.12 17.08 46.25
C LYS A 142 3.61 18.17 47.21
N LYS A 143 4.13 19.39 47.08
CA LYS A 143 3.50 20.59 47.67
C LYS A 143 2.03 20.63 47.27
N THR A 144 1.15 20.69 48.26
CA THR A 144 -0.30 20.92 48.08
C THR A 144 -0.50 22.32 47.52
N LYS A 145 -0.64 22.41 46.19
CA LYS A 145 -0.98 23.65 45.50
C LYS A 145 -2.36 24.13 45.95
N THR A 146 -2.48 25.43 46.18
CA THR A 146 -3.77 26.10 46.29
C THR A 146 -4.55 26.02 44.98
N SER A 147 -5.86 26.20 45.03
CA SER A 147 -6.71 26.27 43.83
C SER A 147 -6.24 27.36 42.85
N THR A 148 -5.75 28.49 43.36
CA THR A 148 -5.20 29.60 42.57
C THR A 148 -3.89 29.24 41.86
N GLU A 149 -3.04 28.39 42.45
CA GLU A 149 -1.82 27.88 41.80
C GLU A 149 -2.09 26.73 40.81
N GLN A 150 -3.23 26.05 40.94
CA GLN A 150 -3.67 24.96 40.08
C GLN A 150 -4.20 25.46 38.74
N TYR A 151 -5.00 26.52 38.73
CA TYR A 151 -5.60 27.10 37.51
C TYR A 151 -4.76 28.28 36.99
N GLN A 152 -3.95 28.04 35.97
CA GLN A 152 -3.03 29.02 35.40
C GLN A 152 -3.53 29.57 34.05
N LYS A 153 -3.64 30.90 33.91
CA LYS A 153 -3.76 31.57 32.62
C LYS A 153 -2.35 31.91 32.11
N LEU A 154 -2.09 31.66 30.83
CA LEU A 154 -0.84 31.99 30.15
C LEU A 154 -1.13 32.94 28.99
N THR A 155 -0.16 33.78 28.62
CA THR A 155 -0.13 34.45 27.33
C THR A 155 0.17 33.45 26.20
N GLN A 156 -0.09 33.84 24.94
CA GLN A 156 0.17 32.99 23.79
C GLN A 156 1.67 32.65 23.64
N LEU A 157 2.57 33.60 23.93
CA LEU A 157 4.02 33.40 23.87
C LEU A 157 4.51 32.45 24.97
N GLU A 158 4.04 32.62 26.21
CA GLU A 158 4.32 31.67 27.31
C GLU A 158 3.78 30.27 26.99
N HIS A 159 2.60 30.17 26.36
CA HIS A 159 2.05 28.88 25.96
C HIS A 159 2.91 28.20 24.88
N ILE A 160 3.35 28.94 23.86
CA ILE A 160 4.26 28.43 22.82
C ILE A 160 5.56 27.89 23.44
N ILE A 161 6.20 28.64 24.33
CA ILE A 161 7.46 28.21 24.98
C ILE A 161 7.24 27.02 25.94
N LYS A 162 6.10 26.97 26.63
CA LYS A 162 5.76 25.91 27.62
C LYS A 162 5.17 24.64 26.98
N ARG A 163 4.70 24.71 25.73
CA ARG A 163 4.07 23.63 24.94
C ARG A 163 4.48 23.68 23.45
N PRO A 164 5.77 23.51 23.13
CA PRO A 164 6.29 23.62 21.76
C PRO A 164 5.66 22.61 20.79
N ASP A 165 5.28 21.43 21.27
CA ASP A 165 4.83 20.28 20.48
C ASP A 165 3.73 20.61 19.46
N THR A 166 2.79 21.48 19.84
CA THR A 166 1.65 21.88 18.99
C THR A 166 2.00 22.94 17.93
N TYR A 167 3.19 23.55 18.00
CA TYR A 167 3.62 24.65 17.13
C TYR A 167 4.82 24.28 16.24
N ILE A 168 5.84 23.64 16.81
CA ILE A 168 7.07 23.24 16.10
C ILE A 168 7.34 21.73 16.13
N GLY A 169 6.60 20.98 16.96
CA GLY A 169 6.94 19.59 17.28
C GLY A 169 7.82 19.49 18.53
N SER A 170 8.26 18.27 18.85
CA SER A 170 8.99 17.98 20.09
C SER A 170 10.31 18.75 20.21
N VAL A 171 10.61 19.23 21.42
CA VAL A 171 11.95 19.74 21.80
C VAL A 171 12.85 18.66 22.42
N GLU A 172 12.37 17.42 22.52
CA GLU A 172 13.17 16.28 22.96
C GLU A 172 13.95 15.67 21.80
N LYS A 173 15.18 15.20 22.08
CA LYS A 173 15.96 14.41 21.11
C LYS A 173 15.18 13.14 20.76
N THR A 174 14.92 12.98 19.46
CA THR A 174 14.15 11.88 18.87
C THR A 174 15.07 11.13 17.91
N GLU A 175 15.07 9.80 17.99
CA GLU A 175 15.90 8.96 17.15
C GLU A 175 15.06 8.29 16.04
N GLN A 176 15.45 8.47 14.78
CA GLN A 176 14.71 7.98 13.62
C GLN A 176 15.65 7.55 12.50
N THR A 177 15.32 6.47 11.79
CA THR A 177 15.97 6.15 10.51
C THR A 177 15.36 7.05 9.43
N MET A 178 16.17 7.92 8.83
CA MET A 178 15.71 8.86 7.81
C MET A 178 16.81 9.21 6.81
N TRP A 179 16.41 9.60 5.61
CA TRP A 179 17.30 10.15 4.60
C TRP A 179 18.00 11.43 5.11
N VAL A 180 19.31 11.53 4.93
CA VAL A 180 20.15 12.73 5.17
C VAL A 180 21.20 12.88 4.07
N PHE A 181 21.90 14.02 4.03
CA PHE A 181 22.95 14.25 3.04
C PHE A 181 24.34 13.90 3.60
N ASN A 182 25.01 12.92 2.99
CA ASN A 182 26.38 12.55 3.32
C ASN A 182 27.36 13.52 2.64
N SER A 183 28.13 14.27 3.44
CA SER A 183 29.01 15.33 2.91
C SER A 183 30.28 14.82 2.24
N GLU A 184 30.71 13.60 2.54
CA GLU A 184 31.92 12.98 2.01
C GLU A 184 31.67 12.45 0.60
N ASN A 185 30.63 11.62 0.46
CA ASN A 185 30.20 10.99 -0.78
C ASN A 185 29.38 11.95 -1.67
N LYS A 186 28.82 13.02 -1.09
CA LYS A 186 27.93 14.02 -1.74
C LYS A 186 26.64 13.42 -2.29
N GLU A 187 26.13 12.40 -1.60
CA GLU A 187 24.95 11.62 -1.97
C GLU A 187 23.98 11.55 -0.78
N MET A 188 22.77 11.02 -1.00
CA MET A 188 21.83 10.79 0.10
C MET A 188 22.19 9.49 0.83
N GLU A 189 21.85 9.41 2.11
CA GLU A 189 22.14 8.26 2.97
C GLU A 189 20.95 7.98 3.88
N LEU A 190 20.50 6.72 3.97
CA LEU A 190 19.41 6.30 4.85
C LEU A 190 20.00 5.73 6.14
N ARG A 191 20.24 6.60 7.12
CA ARG A 191 20.84 6.19 8.40
C ARG A 191 19.96 6.53 9.60
N LYS A 192 20.35 5.99 10.75
CA LYS A 192 19.80 6.38 12.05
C LYS A 192 20.32 7.78 12.39
N VAL A 193 19.43 8.65 12.86
CA VAL A 193 19.69 10.07 13.15
C VAL A 193 19.01 10.43 14.48
N THR A 194 19.73 11.09 15.37
CA THR A 194 19.21 11.66 16.63
C THR A 194 19.09 13.18 16.49
N PHE A 195 17.87 13.69 16.34
CA PHE A 195 17.62 15.11 16.10
C PHE A 195 16.51 15.66 17.00
N VAL A 196 16.35 16.98 17.04
CA VAL A 196 15.25 17.64 17.75
C VAL A 196 14.23 18.16 16.72
N PRO A 197 13.01 17.59 16.65
CA PRO A 197 12.03 17.98 15.64
C PRO A 197 11.71 19.47 15.58
N GLY A 198 11.56 20.12 16.75
CA GLY A 198 11.29 21.55 16.84
C GLY A 198 12.40 22.42 16.24
N LEU A 199 13.67 22.04 16.44
CA LEU A 199 14.83 22.73 15.88
C LEU A 199 14.86 22.63 14.35
N TYR A 200 14.65 21.42 13.81
CA TYR A 200 14.54 21.24 12.36
C TYR A 200 13.35 22.02 11.79
N LYS A 201 12.22 22.08 12.51
CA LYS A 201 11.01 22.75 12.02
C LYS A 201 11.12 24.27 11.96
N ILE A 202 11.82 24.92 12.90
CA ILE A 202 12.03 26.38 12.83
C ILE A 202 12.91 26.78 11.64
N PHE A 203 13.91 25.97 11.29
CA PHE A 203 14.71 26.16 10.09
C PHE A 203 13.88 25.91 8.81
N ASP A 204 13.09 24.83 8.78
CA ASP A 204 12.22 24.49 7.64
C ASP A 204 11.20 25.60 7.30
N GLU A 205 10.56 26.23 8.29
CA GLU A 205 9.63 27.32 8.01
C GLU A 205 10.32 28.55 7.39
N ILE A 206 11.59 28.86 7.72
CA ILE A 206 12.34 29.93 7.04
C ILE A 206 12.70 29.53 5.61
N MET A 207 13.13 28.28 5.39
CA MET A 207 13.38 27.76 4.03
C MET A 207 12.12 27.78 3.16
N VAL A 208 10.96 27.41 3.72
CA VAL A 208 9.67 27.46 3.01
C VAL A 208 9.26 28.90 2.68
N ASN A 209 9.44 29.87 3.58
CA ASN A 209 9.17 31.28 3.27
C ASN A 209 10.04 31.80 2.12
N ALA A 210 11.33 31.43 2.08
CA ALA A 210 12.24 31.78 0.99
C ALA A 210 11.82 31.12 -0.35
N ALA A 211 11.32 29.89 -0.33
CA ALA A 211 10.80 29.20 -1.52
C ALA A 211 9.43 29.75 -1.98
N ASP A 212 8.56 30.15 -1.04
CA ASP A 212 7.27 30.78 -1.34
C ASP A 212 7.43 32.11 -2.11
N ASN A 213 8.53 32.85 -1.86
CA ASN A 213 8.77 34.08 -2.61
C ASN A 213 8.99 33.86 -4.12
N LYS A 214 9.30 32.63 -4.57
CA LYS A 214 9.32 32.28 -6.01
C LYS A 214 7.93 32.24 -6.65
N GLN A 215 6.89 32.01 -5.85
CA GLN A 215 5.50 32.09 -6.32
C GLN A 215 5.02 33.55 -6.38
N ASN A 216 5.45 34.37 -5.41
CA ASN A 216 5.10 35.79 -5.32
C ASN A 216 5.86 36.66 -6.33
N ASP A 217 7.13 36.34 -6.59
CA ASP A 217 7.96 36.97 -7.61
C ASP A 217 8.65 35.91 -8.50
N PRO A 218 8.11 35.67 -9.72
CA PRO A 218 8.74 34.80 -10.71
C PRO A 218 10.18 35.19 -11.08
N ASN A 219 10.61 36.44 -10.82
CA ASN A 219 11.96 36.93 -11.15
C ASN A 219 13.04 36.50 -10.15
N MET A 220 12.68 35.99 -8.97
CA MET A 220 13.59 35.41 -7.99
C MET A 220 14.43 34.29 -8.63
N LYS A 221 15.75 34.33 -8.44
CA LYS A 221 16.74 33.46 -9.11
C LYS A 221 17.67 32.74 -8.15
N ASN A 222 17.80 33.18 -6.90
CA ASN A 222 18.80 32.66 -5.97
C ASN A 222 18.23 32.49 -4.56
N ILE A 223 18.49 31.34 -3.94
CA ILE A 223 18.42 31.14 -2.48
C ILE A 223 19.83 30.84 -2.00
N LYS A 224 20.28 31.50 -0.92
CA LYS A 224 21.58 31.26 -0.29
C LYS A 224 21.36 30.89 1.16
N VAL A 225 21.96 29.79 1.57
CA VAL A 225 21.95 29.32 2.97
C VAL A 225 23.39 29.36 3.48
N VAL A 226 23.56 29.95 4.65
CA VAL A 226 24.81 29.90 5.42
C VAL A 226 24.52 29.16 6.72
N VAL A 227 25.35 28.17 7.02
CA VAL A 227 25.34 27.38 8.25
C VAL A 227 26.71 27.57 8.89
N ASP A 228 26.75 28.35 9.96
CA ASP A 228 27.97 28.64 10.71
C ASP A 228 28.00 27.78 11.97
N ARG A 229 28.76 26.69 11.92
CA ARG A 229 28.84 25.69 12.99
C ARG A 229 29.60 26.18 14.22
N GLU A 230 30.49 27.16 14.06
CA GLU A 230 31.27 27.74 15.18
C GLU A 230 30.44 28.74 15.99
N LYS A 231 29.62 29.56 15.32
CA LYS A 231 28.68 30.47 15.99
C LYS A 231 27.36 29.80 16.41
N GLY A 232 27.00 28.68 15.78
CA GLY A 232 25.64 28.14 15.86
C GLY A 232 24.61 29.06 15.18
N GLU A 233 25.00 29.79 14.14
CA GLU A 233 24.17 30.75 13.41
C GLU A 233 23.72 30.13 12.06
N ILE A 234 22.45 30.35 11.69
CA ILE A 234 21.93 29.99 10.37
C ILE A 234 21.38 31.25 9.70
N SER A 235 21.76 31.47 8.43
CA SER A 235 21.23 32.55 7.60
C SER A 235 20.61 31.99 6.33
N VAL A 236 19.42 32.48 5.97
CA VAL A 236 18.72 32.16 4.72
C VAL A 236 18.41 33.47 4.02
N GLU A 237 18.89 33.61 2.78
CA GLU A 237 18.65 34.75 1.90
C GLU A 237 17.95 34.30 0.63
N ASN A 238 16.95 35.04 0.18
CA ASN A 238 16.44 34.98 -1.19
C ASN A 238 16.59 36.35 -1.88
N ASP A 239 16.79 36.33 -3.19
CA ASP A 239 16.59 37.52 -4.04
C ASP A 239 15.12 37.61 -4.51
N GLY A 240 14.86 38.39 -5.55
CA GLY A 240 13.50 38.78 -5.93
C GLY A 240 12.92 39.80 -4.95
N ARG A 241 11.66 40.20 -5.16
CA ARG A 241 10.98 41.24 -4.39
C ARG A 241 11.16 41.09 -2.88
N GLY A 242 11.58 42.16 -2.22
CA GLY A 242 11.76 42.23 -0.77
C GLY A 242 10.46 42.50 -0.01
N ILE A 243 10.56 42.59 1.32
CA ILE A 243 9.45 43.02 2.18
C ILE A 243 9.34 44.56 2.12
N PRO A 244 8.16 45.15 1.83
CA PRO A 244 7.97 46.60 1.74
C PRO A 244 8.38 47.33 3.02
N VAL A 245 9.19 48.39 2.91
CA VAL A 245 9.71 49.15 4.06
C VAL A 245 8.80 50.35 4.35
N GLU A 246 7.58 50.02 4.73
CA GLU A 246 6.45 50.93 4.89
C GLU A 246 5.75 50.71 6.24
N ILE A 247 5.01 51.72 6.70
CA ILE A 247 4.22 51.67 7.93
C ILE A 247 2.82 51.16 7.58
N HIS A 248 2.38 50.08 8.22
CA HIS A 248 1.08 49.46 7.97
C HIS A 248 -0.07 50.39 8.40
N GLU A 249 -1.00 50.67 7.49
CA GLU A 249 -2.05 51.69 7.69
C GLU A 249 -2.88 51.50 8.96
N LYS A 250 -3.25 50.25 9.28
CA LYS A 250 -4.01 49.90 10.50
C LYS A 250 -3.14 49.83 11.75
N GLU A 251 -2.17 48.91 11.80
CA GLU A 251 -1.36 48.61 13.00
C GLU A 251 -0.31 49.68 13.35
N LYS A 252 -0.07 50.68 12.49
CA LYS A 252 0.85 51.83 12.70
C LYS A 252 2.33 51.51 12.96
N ILE A 253 2.74 50.25 12.81
CA ILE A 253 4.13 49.77 12.86
C ILE A 253 4.66 49.42 11.46
N TYR A 254 5.97 49.20 11.33
CA TYR A 254 6.56 48.79 10.05
C TYR A 254 6.09 47.39 9.63
N ILE A 255 5.82 47.16 8.35
CA ILE A 255 5.40 45.85 7.82
C ILE A 255 6.41 44.72 8.16
N PRO A 256 7.75 44.90 8.02
CA PRO A 256 8.72 43.92 8.49
C PRO A 256 8.61 43.59 9.99
N GLU A 257 8.37 44.60 10.83
CA GLU A 257 8.20 44.45 12.28
C GLU A 257 6.93 43.63 12.58
N MET A 258 5.81 44.00 11.95
CA MET A 258 4.52 43.31 12.06
C MET A 258 4.60 41.83 11.69
N ILE A 259 5.24 41.49 10.56
CA ILE A 259 5.21 40.11 10.04
C ILE A 259 6.28 39.18 10.62
N PHE A 260 7.29 39.70 11.33
CA PHE A 260 8.34 38.91 12.01
C PHE A 260 8.38 39.03 13.54
N GLY A 261 7.87 40.12 14.12
CA GLY A 261 7.84 40.37 15.56
C GLY A 261 6.49 40.14 16.25
N HIS A 262 5.39 40.03 15.50
CA HIS A 262 4.04 39.82 16.05
C HIS A 262 3.43 38.50 15.58
N LEU A 263 2.83 37.75 16.51
CA LEU A 263 2.07 36.52 16.21
C LEU A 263 0.78 36.84 15.44
N LEU A 264 0.24 35.82 14.76
CA LEU A 264 -1.01 35.92 13.98
C LEU A 264 -0.97 36.95 12.83
N THR A 265 0.17 37.04 12.12
CA THR A 265 0.34 37.93 10.95
C THR A 265 0.78 37.14 9.71
N SER A 266 0.07 37.34 8.59
CA SER A 266 0.31 36.70 7.29
C SER A 266 -0.38 37.45 6.14
N SER A 267 0.13 37.29 4.92
CA SER A 267 -0.57 37.62 3.67
C SER A 267 -1.61 36.56 3.26
N ASN A 268 -1.58 35.38 3.88
CA ASN A 268 -2.29 34.18 3.40
C ASN A 268 -3.51 33.85 4.28
N TYR A 269 -4.18 34.88 4.82
CA TYR A 269 -5.43 34.77 5.58
C TYR A 269 -6.69 34.92 4.72
N ASP A 270 -6.60 35.57 3.56
CA ASP A 270 -7.62 35.41 2.52
C ASP A 270 -7.47 34.00 1.91
N ASP A 271 -8.49 33.16 2.17
CA ASP A 271 -8.60 31.76 1.77
C ASP A 271 -9.52 31.58 0.54
N ASP A 272 -10.18 32.66 0.07
CA ASP A 272 -10.93 32.70 -1.20
C ASP A 272 -9.96 32.86 -2.39
N GLU A 273 -8.82 33.54 -2.18
CA GLU A 273 -7.70 33.53 -3.12
C GLU A 273 -7.05 32.13 -3.24
N ALA A 274 -6.93 31.65 -4.48
CA ALA A 274 -6.42 30.31 -4.81
C ALA A 274 -4.87 30.22 -4.75
N LYS A 275 -4.30 30.24 -3.55
CA LYS A 275 -2.85 30.28 -3.26
C LYS A 275 -2.16 28.91 -3.37
N THR A 276 -0.90 28.91 -3.82
CA THR A 276 -0.02 27.72 -3.89
C THR A 276 1.28 27.92 -3.10
N THR A 277 1.19 28.63 -1.98
CA THR A 277 2.25 28.84 -0.99
C THR A 277 2.19 27.81 0.15
N GLY A 278 3.28 27.66 0.90
CA GLY A 278 3.39 26.80 2.08
C GLY A 278 3.12 27.50 3.43
N GLY A 279 3.19 28.83 3.46
CA GLY A 279 2.67 29.65 4.56
C GLY A 279 1.13 29.75 4.51
N ARG A 280 0.44 29.45 5.63
CA ARG A 280 -1.01 29.67 5.79
C ARG A 280 -1.36 30.30 7.14
N ASN A 281 -0.92 29.65 8.23
CA ASN A 281 -1.39 29.97 9.59
C ASN A 281 -0.73 31.22 10.23
N GLY A 282 0.21 31.89 9.54
CA GLY A 282 0.90 33.11 10.04
C GLY A 282 1.89 32.94 11.19
N TYR A 283 2.27 31.70 11.53
CA TYR A 283 3.18 31.40 12.65
C TYR A 283 4.67 31.29 12.28
N GLY A 284 5.01 30.66 11.14
CA GLY A 284 6.33 30.09 10.87
C GLY A 284 7.55 30.93 11.27
N ALA A 285 7.70 32.14 10.70
CA ALA A 285 8.82 33.02 11.01
C ALA A 285 8.88 33.49 12.48
N LYS A 286 7.72 33.69 13.13
CA LYS A 286 7.65 34.04 14.56
C LYS A 286 8.03 32.88 15.45
N LEU A 287 7.73 31.64 15.06
CA LEU A 287 8.19 30.46 15.81
C LEU A 287 9.71 30.34 15.76
N CYS A 288 10.34 30.64 14.62
CA CYS A 288 11.79 30.75 14.55
C CYS A 288 12.35 31.84 15.49
N ASN A 289 11.75 33.04 15.47
CA ASN A 289 12.12 34.15 16.36
C ASN A 289 11.97 33.79 17.88
N ILE A 290 10.83 33.20 18.27
CA ILE A 290 10.56 32.76 19.65
C ILE A 290 11.53 31.66 20.11
N PHE A 291 11.96 30.75 19.24
CA PHE A 291 12.93 29.70 19.59
C PHE A 291 14.38 30.05 19.22
N SER A 292 14.70 31.34 19.11
CA SER A 292 16.06 31.88 18.94
C SER A 292 16.49 32.73 20.14
N THR A 293 17.80 32.82 20.37
CA THR A 293 18.42 33.79 21.30
C THR A 293 18.64 35.14 20.63
N GLU A 294 19.03 35.13 19.35
CA GLU A 294 19.00 36.29 18.45
C GLU A 294 18.30 35.92 17.13
N PHE A 295 17.43 36.79 16.65
CA PHE A 295 16.79 36.70 15.34
C PHE A 295 16.91 38.06 14.63
N THR A 296 17.59 38.09 13.50
CA THR A 296 17.86 39.28 12.70
C THR A 296 17.16 39.18 11.34
N LEU A 297 16.30 40.14 11.04
CA LEU A 297 15.72 40.37 9.71
C LEU A 297 16.48 41.49 9.00
N GLU A 298 16.84 41.26 7.74
CA GLU A 298 17.37 42.29 6.84
C GLU A 298 16.69 42.20 5.47
N THR A 299 16.17 43.32 4.96
CA THR A 299 15.45 43.38 3.68
C THR A 299 15.84 44.64 2.90
N GLN A 300 15.83 44.53 1.57
CA GLN A 300 15.98 45.63 0.62
C GLN A 300 14.68 45.78 -0.17
N ASP A 301 14.16 46.99 -0.20
CA ASP A 301 12.97 47.38 -0.96
C ASP A 301 13.35 48.51 -1.93
N SER A 302 13.42 48.18 -3.21
CA SER A 302 13.72 49.13 -4.29
C SER A 302 12.56 50.06 -4.64
N ASN A 303 11.31 49.75 -4.27
CA ASN A 303 10.17 50.65 -4.51
C ASN A 303 10.26 51.87 -3.59
N SER A 304 10.52 51.64 -2.30
CA SER A 304 10.70 52.76 -1.35
C SER A 304 12.14 53.25 -1.23
N GLY A 305 13.10 52.58 -1.88
CA GLY A 305 14.52 52.97 -1.92
C GLY A 305 15.26 52.77 -0.59
N LYS A 306 14.81 51.80 0.23
CA LYS A 306 15.25 51.60 1.62
C LYS A 306 15.80 50.20 1.85
N ARG A 307 16.83 50.13 2.68
CA ARG A 307 17.27 48.92 3.38
C ARG A 307 16.80 49.01 4.83
N TYR A 308 16.27 47.90 5.34
CA TYR A 308 15.75 47.77 6.69
C TYR A 308 16.48 46.61 7.39
N LYS A 309 16.91 46.83 8.63
CA LYS A 309 17.45 45.79 9.50
C LYS A 309 16.89 45.92 10.92
N GLN A 310 16.28 44.86 11.44
CA GLN A 310 15.81 44.77 12.83
C GLN A 310 16.26 43.44 13.45
N THR A 311 16.56 43.48 14.74
CA THR A 311 17.04 42.33 15.51
C THR A 311 16.19 42.19 16.76
N TRP A 312 15.71 40.98 17.02
CA TRP A 312 15.05 40.55 18.24
C TRP A 312 15.99 39.67 19.05
N THR A 313 15.88 39.74 20.38
CA THR A 313 16.61 38.88 21.30
C THR A 313 15.71 38.34 22.41
N ASP A 314 16.22 37.38 23.18
CA ASP A 314 15.53 36.73 24.30
C ASP A 314 14.15 36.20 23.88
N ASN A 315 14.12 35.27 22.92
CA ASN A 315 12.91 34.55 22.50
C ASN A 315 11.78 35.48 22.01
N MET A 316 12.13 36.42 21.12
CA MET A 316 11.26 37.51 20.62
C MET A 316 10.80 38.53 21.68
N SER A 317 11.15 38.37 22.97
CA SER A 317 10.65 39.27 24.04
C SER A 317 11.29 40.66 24.04
N LYS A 318 12.51 40.79 23.48
CA LYS A 318 13.18 42.08 23.28
C LYS A 318 13.24 42.39 21.79
N MET A 319 12.73 43.56 21.42
CA MET A 319 12.75 44.06 20.04
C MET A 319 13.71 45.25 19.94
N GLY A 320 14.75 45.12 19.11
CA GLY A 320 15.68 46.20 18.81
C GLY A 320 15.04 47.27 17.94
N LYS A 321 15.55 48.51 18.02
CA LYS A 321 15.12 49.59 17.12
C LYS A 321 15.52 49.27 15.68
N ALA A 322 14.55 49.31 14.77
CA ALA A 322 14.79 49.15 13.34
C ALA A 322 15.81 50.18 12.82
N ARG A 323 16.83 49.70 12.11
CA ARG A 323 17.81 50.53 11.39
C ARG A 323 17.35 50.63 9.94
N ILE A 324 17.02 51.84 9.50
CA ILE A 324 16.54 52.10 8.14
C ILE A 324 17.52 53.06 7.47
N SER A 325 17.99 52.72 6.28
CA SER A 325 18.89 53.55 5.48
C SER A 325 18.44 53.57 4.02
N SER A 326 18.78 54.63 3.27
CA SER A 326 18.56 54.65 1.83
C SER A 326 19.56 53.72 1.13
N SER A 327 19.09 53.00 0.11
CA SER A 327 19.90 52.04 -0.65
C SER A 327 19.27 51.80 -2.02
N LYS A 328 20.11 51.76 -3.06
CA LYS A 328 19.75 51.50 -4.47
C LYS A 328 20.11 50.09 -4.94
N ASN A 329 20.41 49.19 -4.01
CA ASN A 329 20.75 47.81 -4.32
C ASN A 329 19.50 47.02 -4.77
N ALA A 330 19.71 45.91 -5.48
CA ALA A 330 18.65 44.99 -5.83
C ALA A 330 18.00 44.35 -4.59
N ASP A 331 16.70 44.09 -4.67
CA ASP A 331 15.92 43.48 -3.60
C ASP A 331 16.49 42.13 -3.13
N PHE A 332 16.38 41.91 -1.83
CA PHE A 332 16.61 40.64 -1.16
C PHE A 332 15.84 40.63 0.17
N THR A 333 15.56 39.44 0.68
CA THR A 333 15.20 39.23 2.09
C THR A 333 16.17 38.22 2.69
N ARG A 334 16.72 38.54 3.86
CA ARG A 334 17.65 37.71 4.62
C ARG A 334 17.13 37.58 6.06
N VAL A 335 17.03 36.34 6.52
CA VAL A 335 16.74 35.99 7.91
C VAL A 335 17.99 35.30 8.45
N THR A 336 18.56 35.83 9.53
CA THR A 336 19.70 35.25 10.25
C THR A 336 19.28 34.98 11.68
N PHE A 337 19.50 33.77 12.20
CA PHE A 337 19.05 33.39 13.54
C PHE A 337 20.03 32.43 14.22
N THR A 338 20.14 32.59 15.54
CA THR A 338 20.86 31.69 16.44
C THR A 338 19.82 30.98 17.29
N PRO A 339 19.57 29.67 17.08
CA PRO A 339 18.61 28.91 17.87
C PRO A 339 18.89 29.00 19.37
N ASP A 340 17.83 28.92 20.17
CA ASP A 340 17.95 28.73 21.61
C ASP A 340 18.29 27.27 21.92
N TRP A 341 19.58 26.96 21.75
CA TRP A 341 20.18 25.65 21.98
C TRP A 341 19.78 25.07 23.35
N THR A 342 19.59 25.91 24.37
CA THR A 342 19.19 25.47 25.72
C THR A 342 17.77 24.91 25.75
N LYS A 343 16.81 25.53 25.03
CA LYS A 343 15.43 25.01 24.89
C LYS A 343 15.39 23.69 24.13
N PHE A 344 16.31 23.48 23.19
CA PHE A 344 16.45 22.25 22.42
C PHE A 344 17.38 21.20 23.08
N LYS A 345 17.88 21.45 24.30
CA LYS A 345 18.79 20.55 25.04
C LYS A 345 20.05 20.18 24.24
N MET A 346 20.59 21.17 23.54
CA MET A 346 21.78 21.09 22.69
C MET A 346 22.76 22.21 23.07
N THR A 347 23.99 22.13 22.56
CA THR A 347 25.06 23.12 22.80
C THR A 347 25.49 23.87 21.54
N GLY A 348 24.96 23.50 20.38
CA GLY A 348 25.32 24.02 19.07
C GLY A 348 24.89 23.05 17.96
N ILE A 349 25.44 23.22 16.76
CA ILE A 349 25.17 22.36 15.59
C ILE A 349 25.97 21.06 15.70
N ASP A 350 25.27 19.92 15.84
CA ASP A 350 25.83 18.57 15.74
C ASP A 350 25.71 18.00 14.32
N ASP A 351 26.44 16.92 14.04
CA ASP A 351 26.57 16.34 12.69
C ASP A 351 25.25 15.83 12.11
N ASP A 352 24.35 15.37 12.98
CA ASP A 352 23.00 14.90 12.62
C ASP A 352 22.10 16.06 12.20
N PHE A 353 22.06 17.15 12.98
CA PHE A 353 21.35 18.36 12.59
C PHE A 353 21.96 18.99 11.32
N GLU A 354 23.30 19.04 11.20
CA GLU A 354 23.97 19.58 10.01
C GLU A 354 23.64 18.76 8.75
N ALA A 355 23.63 17.42 8.83
CA ALA A 355 23.28 16.55 7.71
C ALA A 355 21.79 16.67 7.30
N MET A 356 20.89 16.91 8.25
CA MET A 356 19.47 17.19 7.98
C MET A 356 19.26 18.58 7.34
N VAL A 357 19.96 19.61 7.84
CA VAL A 357 19.96 20.96 7.25
C VAL A 357 20.47 20.88 5.82
N LYS A 358 21.63 20.26 5.59
CA LYS A 358 22.21 20.04 4.25
C LYS A 358 21.23 19.35 3.30
N ARG A 359 20.62 18.22 3.72
CA ARG A 359 19.58 17.55 2.92
C ARG A 359 18.50 18.53 2.50
N ARG A 360 17.96 19.33 3.42
CA ARG A 360 16.86 20.25 3.12
C ARG A 360 17.24 21.40 2.19
N VAL A 361 18.50 21.83 2.17
CA VAL A 361 19.00 22.76 1.15
C VAL A 361 19.13 22.07 -0.21
N TYR A 362 19.55 20.80 -0.26
CA TYR A 362 19.53 19.99 -1.49
C TYR A 362 18.11 19.68 -1.99
N ASP A 363 17.14 19.47 -1.08
CA ASP A 363 15.71 19.32 -1.42
C ASP A 363 15.22 20.55 -2.20
N MET A 364 15.53 21.76 -1.71
CA MET A 364 15.17 23.00 -2.43
C MET A 364 15.92 23.13 -3.77
N ALA A 365 17.19 22.72 -3.83
CA ALA A 365 17.98 22.73 -5.07
C ALA A 365 17.42 21.78 -6.15
N GLY A 366 16.81 20.66 -5.75
CA GLY A 366 16.18 19.71 -6.65
C GLY A 366 14.75 20.06 -7.08
N THR A 367 14.03 20.89 -6.31
CA THR A 367 12.56 21.06 -6.44
C THR A 367 12.07 22.48 -6.72
N VAL A 368 12.84 23.52 -6.39
CA VAL A 368 12.41 24.92 -6.62
C VAL A 368 12.76 25.36 -8.05
N LYS A 369 11.82 25.17 -8.98
CA LYS A 369 11.97 25.44 -10.42
C LYS A 369 12.56 26.82 -10.71
N GLY A 370 13.67 26.85 -11.45
CA GLY A 370 14.27 28.09 -11.95
C GLY A 370 14.98 28.94 -10.89
N VAL A 371 15.39 28.34 -9.77
CA VAL A 371 16.16 28.98 -8.69
C VAL A 371 17.50 28.25 -8.51
N LYS A 372 18.58 29.00 -8.34
CA LYS A 372 19.90 28.48 -7.97
C LYS A 372 20.02 28.49 -6.45
N VAL A 373 20.29 27.34 -5.86
CA VAL A 373 20.49 27.23 -4.41
C VAL A 373 21.99 27.17 -4.09
N TYR A 374 22.41 27.92 -3.08
CA TYR A 374 23.79 28.00 -2.60
C TYR A 374 23.84 27.58 -1.13
N LEU A 375 24.87 26.82 -0.76
CA LEU A 375 25.19 26.45 0.63
C LEU A 375 26.62 26.90 0.94
N ASN A 376 26.81 27.72 1.98
CA ASN A 376 28.09 28.28 2.40
C ASN A 376 28.89 28.84 1.19
N GLY A 377 28.21 29.63 0.35
CA GLY A 377 28.76 30.23 -0.88
C GLY A 377 28.86 29.29 -2.09
N THR A 378 28.81 27.98 -1.92
CA THR A 378 28.93 26.98 -3.00
C THR A 378 27.57 26.74 -3.68
N GLN A 379 27.51 26.87 -5.02
CA GLN A 379 26.27 26.57 -5.75
C GLN A 379 26.03 25.06 -5.84
N ILE A 380 24.85 24.62 -5.40
CA ILE A 380 24.35 23.25 -5.64
C ILE A 380 23.79 23.21 -7.06
N LYS A 381 24.45 22.46 -7.96
CA LYS A 381 24.05 22.32 -9.37
C LYS A 381 23.22 21.06 -9.57
N LEU A 382 21.94 21.15 -9.19
CA LEU A 382 21.01 20.03 -9.21
C LEU A 382 19.79 20.34 -10.10
N ASP A 383 19.14 19.28 -10.56
CA ASP A 383 17.81 19.30 -11.19
C ASP A 383 17.01 18.12 -10.63
N PHE A 384 15.69 18.08 -10.88
CA PHE A 384 14.82 17.07 -10.27
C PHE A 384 15.25 15.63 -10.59
N LYS A 385 15.80 15.35 -11.78
CA LYS A 385 16.30 14.01 -12.15
C LYS A 385 17.57 13.68 -11.36
N LYS A 386 18.55 14.58 -11.33
CA LYS A 386 19.80 14.38 -10.57
C LYS A 386 19.57 14.29 -9.06
N TYR A 387 18.56 15.01 -8.54
CA TYR A 387 18.13 14.88 -7.15
C TYR A 387 17.66 13.46 -6.84
N ILE A 388 16.82 12.86 -7.69
CA ILE A 388 16.38 11.46 -7.55
C ILE A 388 17.57 10.47 -7.68
N GLU A 389 18.50 10.72 -8.59
CA GLU A 389 19.70 9.90 -8.77
C GLU A 389 20.55 9.79 -7.49
N MET A 390 20.60 10.83 -6.65
CA MET A 390 21.30 10.79 -5.35
C MET A 390 20.71 9.75 -4.37
N TYR A 391 19.41 9.45 -4.47
CA TYR A 391 18.73 8.44 -3.65
C TYR A 391 18.83 7.05 -4.27
N ALA A 392 18.70 6.94 -5.61
CA ALA A 392 18.79 5.67 -6.32
C ALA A 392 20.17 5.01 -6.11
N LYS A 393 21.24 5.81 -6.17
CA LYS A 393 22.60 5.35 -5.88
C LYS A 393 22.76 4.78 -4.47
N ALA A 394 22.18 5.45 -3.47
CA ALA A 394 22.28 5.02 -2.08
C ALA A 394 21.66 3.63 -1.87
N ILE A 395 20.47 3.39 -2.43
CA ILE A 395 19.82 2.07 -2.39
C ILE A 395 20.65 1.02 -3.15
N ASN A 396 21.25 1.36 -4.29
CA ASN A 396 22.10 0.43 -5.03
C ASN A 396 23.42 0.13 -4.29
N LYS A 397 23.97 1.08 -3.53
CA LYS A 397 25.12 0.86 -2.64
C LYS A 397 24.76 -0.06 -1.46
N GLU A 398 23.58 0.10 -0.87
CA GLU A 398 23.04 -0.82 0.15
C GLU A 398 22.81 -2.24 -0.37
N ARG A 399 22.51 -2.41 -1.67
CA ARG A 399 22.43 -3.71 -2.35
C ARG A 399 23.80 -4.35 -2.62
N GLY A 400 24.91 -3.65 -2.39
CA GLY A 400 26.26 -4.12 -2.70
C GLY A 400 26.60 -4.07 -4.20
N SER A 401 25.94 -3.21 -4.99
CA SER A 401 26.25 -3.00 -6.41
C SER A 401 26.91 -1.62 -6.62
N ASP A 402 28.22 -1.61 -6.84
CA ASP A 402 29.00 -0.41 -7.17
C ASP A 402 28.78 0.10 -8.62
N ASP A 403 28.02 -0.62 -9.45
CA ASP A 403 27.77 -0.24 -10.84
C ASP A 403 26.77 0.93 -10.93
N SER A 404 27.32 2.11 -11.17
CA SER A 404 26.57 3.35 -11.37
C SER A 404 25.57 3.32 -12.54
N SER A 405 25.65 2.35 -13.46
CA SER A 405 24.70 2.18 -14.56
C SER A 405 23.35 1.57 -14.13
N ALA A 406 23.28 0.89 -12.98
CA ALA A 406 22.07 0.25 -12.45
C ALA A 406 21.01 1.24 -11.88
N ASN A 407 21.28 2.55 -11.92
CA ASN A 407 20.43 3.59 -11.36
C ASN A 407 19.18 3.87 -12.22
N THR A 408 18.21 2.96 -12.14
CA THR A 408 16.91 3.04 -12.83
C THR A 408 16.06 4.18 -12.28
N VAL A 409 16.31 5.40 -12.80
CA VAL A 409 15.55 6.62 -12.52
C VAL A 409 14.73 7.04 -13.72
N ILE A 410 13.41 7.10 -13.56
CA ILE A 410 12.46 7.52 -14.59
C ILE A 410 11.76 8.79 -14.11
N VAL A 411 11.62 9.80 -14.98
CA VAL A 411 10.90 11.06 -14.68
C VAL A 411 9.79 11.27 -15.71
N GLU A 412 8.64 11.75 -15.24
CA GLU A 412 7.44 12.04 -16.03
C GLU A 412 7.55 13.34 -16.84
N ASP A 413 6.94 13.40 -18.03
CA ASP A 413 6.92 14.62 -18.84
C ASP A 413 5.88 15.62 -18.30
N SER A 414 6.33 16.50 -17.40
CA SER A 414 5.49 17.50 -16.74
C SER A 414 4.77 18.49 -17.66
N LYS A 415 5.00 18.50 -18.99
CA LYS A 415 4.25 19.32 -19.96
C LYS A 415 2.73 19.12 -19.86
N GLY A 416 2.26 17.90 -19.58
CA GLY A 416 0.84 17.60 -19.44
C GLY A 416 0.20 18.11 -18.13
N HIS A 417 1.02 18.47 -17.14
CA HIS A 417 0.60 18.86 -15.79
C HIS A 417 1.70 19.69 -15.09
N PRO A 418 1.92 20.96 -15.48
CA PRO A 418 3.12 21.73 -15.09
C PRO A 418 3.26 21.99 -13.58
N LYS A 419 2.16 21.91 -12.83
CA LYS A 419 2.11 21.93 -11.35
C LYS A 419 2.61 20.63 -10.69
N TRP A 420 3.02 19.61 -11.44
CA TRP A 420 3.44 18.30 -10.93
C TRP A 420 4.71 17.81 -11.65
N GLU A 421 5.70 17.38 -10.88
CA GLU A 421 6.82 16.55 -11.32
C GLU A 421 6.78 15.23 -10.56
N VAL A 422 6.92 14.14 -11.30
CA VAL A 422 6.88 12.78 -10.73
C VAL A 422 8.13 12.03 -11.18
N GLY A 423 8.79 11.41 -10.21
CA GLY A 423 9.95 10.55 -10.41
C GLY A 423 9.72 9.17 -9.81
N PHE A 424 10.32 8.17 -10.42
CA PHE A 424 10.26 6.77 -10.01
C PHE A 424 11.68 6.19 -9.93
N ALA A 425 11.93 5.44 -8.85
CA ALA A 425 13.04 4.51 -8.74
C ALA A 425 12.53 3.15 -8.19
N VAL A 426 13.31 2.09 -8.39
CA VAL A 426 12.99 0.75 -7.86
C VAL A 426 13.40 0.67 -6.39
N SER A 427 12.46 0.41 -5.48
CA SER A 427 12.80 0.27 -4.04
C SER A 427 13.43 -1.09 -3.70
N ASP A 428 13.97 -1.16 -2.49
CA ASP A 428 14.57 -2.34 -1.84
C ASP A 428 13.56 -3.46 -1.48
N GLY A 429 12.26 -3.19 -1.56
CA GLY A 429 11.20 -4.06 -1.05
C GLY A 429 10.33 -3.42 0.04
N SER A 430 10.65 -2.18 0.43
CA SER A 430 9.76 -1.28 1.17
C SER A 430 9.12 -0.25 0.23
N PHE A 431 7.92 0.26 0.55
CA PHE A 431 7.39 1.45 -0.15
C PHE A 431 8.12 2.68 0.39
N GLN A 432 8.91 3.33 -0.46
CA GLN A 432 9.61 4.57 -0.11
C GLN A 432 9.00 5.76 -0.85
N GLN A 433 9.05 6.93 -0.22
CA GLN A 433 8.54 8.16 -0.81
C GLN A 433 9.34 9.40 -0.36
N VAL A 434 9.57 10.32 -1.28
CA VAL A 434 10.09 11.67 -1.01
C VAL A 434 9.19 12.65 -1.74
N SER A 435 8.44 13.48 -1.03
CA SER A 435 7.46 14.37 -1.66
C SER A 435 7.40 15.76 -1.05
N PHE A 436 6.99 16.70 -1.90
CA PHE A 436 6.90 18.12 -1.61
C PHE A 436 5.58 18.69 -2.08
N VAL A 437 4.95 19.49 -1.22
CA VAL A 437 3.72 20.26 -1.51
C VAL A 437 4.02 21.72 -1.26
N ASN A 438 3.97 22.56 -2.29
CA ASN A 438 4.30 23.99 -2.18
C ASN A 438 5.66 24.19 -1.47
N SER A 439 6.68 23.44 -1.90
CA SER A 439 8.03 23.36 -1.32
C SER A 439 8.13 22.82 0.12
N ILE A 440 7.03 22.51 0.82
CA ILE A 440 7.03 21.84 2.14
C ILE A 440 7.35 20.36 1.97
N ALA A 441 8.28 19.82 2.76
CA ALA A 441 8.60 18.38 2.77
C ALA A 441 7.51 17.55 3.46
N THR A 442 6.68 16.83 2.69
CA THR A 442 5.67 15.91 3.22
C THR A 442 6.28 14.53 3.49
N THR A 443 7.07 14.43 4.57
CA THR A 443 7.79 13.20 4.99
C THR A 443 6.86 12.02 5.27
N SER A 444 5.64 12.26 5.75
CA SER A 444 4.60 11.25 5.96
C SER A 444 3.66 11.07 4.75
N GLY A 445 3.98 11.73 3.62
CA GLY A 445 3.24 11.61 2.36
C GLY A 445 1.83 12.18 2.44
N GLY A 446 0.83 11.42 2.00
CA GLY A 446 -0.57 11.82 2.06
C GLY A 446 -1.34 11.56 0.77
N THR A 447 -2.39 12.35 0.56
CA THR A 447 -3.35 12.16 -0.55
C THR A 447 -2.72 12.35 -1.94
N HIS A 448 -1.71 13.22 -2.09
CA HIS A 448 -0.97 13.43 -3.34
C HIS A 448 -0.08 12.23 -3.67
N VAL A 449 0.66 11.69 -2.68
CA VAL A 449 1.49 10.50 -2.84
C VAL A 449 0.63 9.29 -3.22
N ASN A 450 -0.51 9.10 -2.54
CA ASN A 450 -1.46 8.03 -2.90
C ASN A 450 -1.97 8.18 -4.34
N TYR A 451 -2.44 9.38 -4.71
CA TYR A 451 -2.97 9.64 -6.05
C TYR A 451 -2.00 9.29 -7.19
N ILE A 452 -0.70 9.48 -6.99
CA ILE A 452 0.32 9.08 -7.98
C ILE A 452 0.68 7.59 -7.85
N ALA A 453 0.89 7.09 -6.62
CA ALA A 453 1.25 5.69 -6.37
C ALA A 453 0.20 4.71 -6.89
N ASP A 454 -1.09 5.01 -6.72
CA ASP A 454 -2.20 4.14 -7.13
C ASP A 454 -2.22 3.94 -8.65
N GLN A 455 -2.00 5.00 -9.44
CA GLN A 455 -1.89 4.94 -10.92
C GLN A 455 -0.75 4.02 -11.39
N ILE A 456 0.39 4.06 -10.70
CA ILE A 456 1.54 3.20 -11.01
C ILE A 456 1.26 1.75 -10.59
N CYS A 457 0.63 1.55 -9.42
CA CYS A 457 0.26 0.23 -8.93
C CYS A 457 -0.74 -0.48 -9.86
N ASP A 458 -1.75 0.24 -10.37
CA ASP A 458 -2.73 -0.32 -11.31
C ASP A 458 -2.06 -0.79 -12.61
N LYS A 459 -1.13 0.00 -13.17
CA LYS A 459 -0.37 -0.42 -14.36
C LYS A 459 0.55 -1.61 -14.07
N LEU A 460 1.27 -1.60 -12.95
CA LEU A 460 2.13 -2.72 -12.56
C LEU A 460 1.31 -4.01 -12.33
N LEU A 461 0.11 -3.92 -11.75
CA LEU A 461 -0.82 -5.04 -11.62
C LEU A 461 -1.27 -5.58 -12.99
N GLU A 462 -1.53 -4.74 -13.97
CA GLU A 462 -1.83 -5.16 -15.35
C GLU A 462 -0.64 -5.90 -15.99
N VAL A 463 0.57 -5.33 -15.91
CA VAL A 463 1.79 -5.92 -16.49
C VAL A 463 2.11 -7.27 -15.83
N VAL A 464 1.98 -7.38 -14.51
CA VAL A 464 2.25 -8.62 -13.76
C VAL A 464 1.20 -9.69 -14.07
N LYS A 465 -0.10 -9.33 -14.15
CA LYS A 465 -1.15 -10.27 -14.61
C LYS A 465 -0.90 -10.76 -16.03
N LYS A 466 -0.39 -9.90 -16.92
CA LYS A 466 -0.04 -10.27 -18.31
C LYS A 466 1.20 -11.17 -18.40
N ARG A 467 2.23 -10.93 -17.56
CA ARG A 467 3.44 -11.78 -17.51
C ARG A 467 3.20 -13.12 -16.78
N ASN A 468 2.29 -13.18 -15.80
CA ASN A 468 2.00 -14.38 -15.02
C ASN A 468 0.49 -14.59 -14.76
N PRO A 469 -0.28 -15.03 -15.77
CA PRO A 469 -1.75 -15.14 -15.67
C PRO A 469 -2.25 -16.28 -14.78
N LYS A 470 -1.43 -17.33 -14.52
CA LYS A 470 -1.73 -18.41 -13.56
C LYS A 470 -1.21 -18.12 -12.14
N GLY A 471 -0.57 -16.97 -11.93
CA GLY A 471 0.08 -16.58 -10.67
C GLY A 471 -0.88 -16.18 -9.55
N ALA A 472 -0.34 -16.07 -8.33
CA ALA A 472 -1.11 -15.63 -7.16
C ALA A 472 -1.59 -14.18 -7.29
N LEU A 473 -2.87 -13.93 -6.99
CA LEU A 473 -3.45 -12.59 -7.08
C LEU A 473 -2.80 -11.65 -6.05
N LEU A 474 -2.20 -10.57 -6.55
CA LEU A 474 -1.62 -9.51 -5.73
C LEU A 474 -2.64 -8.40 -5.45
N LYS A 475 -2.53 -7.80 -4.25
CA LYS A 475 -3.23 -6.56 -3.89
C LYS A 475 -2.34 -5.36 -4.18
N ALA A 476 -2.93 -4.17 -4.43
CA ALA A 476 -2.19 -2.93 -4.71
C ALA A 476 -1.07 -2.65 -3.69
N ASN A 477 -1.35 -2.77 -2.38
CA ASN A 477 -0.35 -2.58 -1.32
C ASN A 477 0.86 -3.53 -1.43
N GLN A 478 0.71 -4.72 -2.03
CA GLN A 478 1.84 -5.65 -2.23
C GLN A 478 2.73 -5.19 -3.40
N VAL A 479 2.13 -4.62 -4.46
CA VAL A 479 2.86 -4.00 -5.58
C VAL A 479 3.54 -2.71 -5.14
N ARG A 480 2.86 -1.90 -4.33
CA ARG A 480 3.35 -0.61 -3.82
C ARG A 480 4.67 -0.74 -3.05
N ASN A 481 4.92 -1.85 -2.37
CA ASN A 481 6.15 -2.11 -1.65
C ASN A 481 7.40 -2.25 -2.54
N HIS A 482 7.28 -2.26 -3.87
CA HIS A 482 8.41 -2.32 -4.81
C HIS A 482 8.63 -1.00 -5.56
N ILE A 483 8.11 0.12 -5.02
CA ILE A 483 8.14 1.45 -5.62
C ILE A 483 8.86 2.43 -4.67
N PHE A 484 9.82 3.20 -5.19
CA PHE A 484 10.26 4.45 -4.59
C PHE A 484 9.72 5.61 -5.43
N LEU A 485 8.85 6.42 -4.82
CA LEU A 485 8.13 7.50 -5.50
C LEU A 485 8.61 8.90 -5.09
N PHE A 486 8.88 9.74 -6.08
CA PHE A 486 9.23 11.15 -5.91
C PHE A 486 8.10 12.03 -6.46
N VAL A 487 7.61 12.99 -5.67
CA VAL A 487 6.50 13.87 -6.08
C VAL A 487 6.75 15.30 -5.64
N ASN A 488 6.98 16.21 -6.59
CA ASN A 488 7.00 17.66 -6.33
C ASN A 488 5.74 18.28 -6.92
N CYS A 489 4.88 18.92 -6.11
CA CYS A 489 3.63 19.47 -6.62
C CYS A 489 3.16 20.79 -5.98
N LEU A 490 2.39 21.54 -6.77
CA LEU A 490 1.71 22.77 -6.35
C LEU A 490 0.22 22.51 -6.16
N ILE A 491 -0.22 22.54 -4.90
CA ILE A 491 -1.58 22.27 -4.44
C ILE A 491 -2.22 23.59 -4.01
N THR A 492 -3.43 23.87 -4.48
CA THR A 492 -4.20 25.04 -4.05
C THR A 492 -4.71 24.86 -2.61
N ASN A 493 -4.52 25.90 -1.78
CA ASN A 493 -4.97 26.03 -0.38
C ASN A 493 -4.85 24.72 0.43
N PRO A 494 -3.62 24.17 0.57
CA PRO A 494 -3.40 22.83 1.11
C PRO A 494 -3.75 22.71 2.60
N ALA A 495 -4.21 21.52 2.98
CA ALA A 495 -4.56 21.14 4.34
C ALA A 495 -3.74 19.91 4.76
N PHE A 496 -3.27 19.92 6.01
CA PHE A 496 -2.37 18.91 6.57
C PHE A 496 -2.94 18.35 7.89
N THR A 497 -2.35 17.28 8.41
CA THR A 497 -2.73 16.70 9.72
C THR A 497 -2.32 17.55 10.91
N SER A 498 -1.29 18.39 10.77
CA SER A 498 -0.64 19.13 11.86
C SER A 498 0.02 20.42 11.37
N GLN A 499 0.48 21.27 12.30
CA GLN A 499 1.32 22.43 12.01
C GLN A 499 2.75 22.06 11.55
N THR A 500 3.22 20.82 11.74
CA THR A 500 4.50 20.37 11.14
C THR A 500 4.39 20.17 9.63
N LYS A 501 3.16 19.95 9.11
CA LYS A 501 2.78 19.83 7.69
C LYS A 501 3.31 18.57 6.99
N GLU A 502 3.65 17.52 7.75
CA GLU A 502 4.28 16.30 7.24
C GLU A 502 3.38 15.42 6.37
N GLN A 503 2.05 15.51 6.52
CA GLN A 503 1.08 14.68 5.79
C GLN A 503 -0.06 15.51 5.19
N LEU A 504 -0.25 15.43 3.87
CA LEU A 504 -1.32 16.13 3.15
C LEU A 504 -2.67 15.40 3.28
N THR A 505 -3.74 16.16 3.61
CA THR A 505 -5.11 15.66 3.78
C THR A 505 -6.10 16.21 2.73
N THR A 506 -5.75 17.26 1.97
CA THR A 506 -6.56 17.82 0.88
C THR A 506 -7.05 16.72 -0.07
N ARG A 507 -8.34 16.71 -0.43
CA ARG A 507 -8.91 15.66 -1.29
C ARG A 507 -8.53 15.89 -2.75
N LYS A 508 -8.35 14.82 -3.53
CA LYS A 508 -7.98 14.87 -4.97
C LYS A 508 -8.74 15.90 -5.83
N PRO A 509 -10.07 16.10 -5.69
CA PRO A 509 -10.77 17.13 -6.45
C PRO A 509 -10.36 18.58 -6.12
N GLN A 510 -9.82 18.82 -4.91
CA GLN A 510 -9.46 20.13 -4.38
C GLN A 510 -8.01 20.52 -4.67
N PHE A 511 -7.22 19.69 -5.38
CA PHE A 511 -5.81 19.96 -5.67
C PHE A 511 -5.53 21.19 -6.56
N GLY A 512 -6.57 21.81 -7.16
CA GLY A 512 -6.39 22.93 -8.10
C GLY A 512 -5.63 22.56 -9.39
N SER A 513 -5.52 21.25 -9.68
CA SER A 513 -4.89 20.67 -10.86
C SER A 513 -5.12 19.14 -10.91
N LYS A 514 -4.72 18.49 -12.01
CA LYS A 514 -4.70 17.03 -12.18
C LYS A 514 -3.32 16.61 -12.70
N CYS A 515 -2.89 15.39 -12.35
CA CYS A 515 -1.71 14.74 -12.91
C CYS A 515 -2.11 13.30 -13.29
N VAL A 516 -2.42 13.09 -14.56
CA VAL A 516 -2.64 11.76 -15.13
C VAL A 516 -1.33 11.37 -15.77
N LEU A 517 -0.74 10.27 -15.29
CA LEU A 517 0.58 9.82 -15.75
C LEU A 517 0.53 9.40 -17.22
N THR A 518 1.61 9.65 -17.96
CA THR A 518 1.68 9.35 -19.38
C THR A 518 1.85 7.86 -19.62
N GLU A 519 1.33 7.38 -20.76
CA GLU A 519 1.54 5.99 -21.15
C GLU A 519 3.03 5.65 -21.32
N ASP A 520 3.87 6.60 -21.73
CA ASP A 520 5.31 6.36 -21.90
C ASP A 520 6.03 6.18 -20.56
N PHE A 521 5.79 7.06 -19.57
CA PHE A 521 6.28 6.90 -18.21
C PHE A 521 5.86 5.55 -17.60
N LEU A 522 4.57 5.22 -17.72
CA LEU A 522 4.01 3.95 -17.26
C LEU A 522 4.57 2.72 -18.01
N LYS A 523 4.83 2.82 -19.33
CA LYS A 523 5.48 1.77 -20.13
C LYS A 523 6.96 1.60 -19.78
N LYS A 524 7.67 2.67 -19.40
CA LYS A 524 9.05 2.63 -18.91
C LYS A 524 9.10 1.93 -17.55
N ILE A 525 8.23 2.29 -16.60
CA ILE A 525 8.12 1.62 -15.30
C ILE A 525 7.84 0.12 -15.47
N GLY A 526 6.93 -0.25 -16.39
CA GLY A 526 6.61 -1.65 -16.74
C GLY A 526 7.74 -2.47 -17.39
N LYS A 527 8.94 -1.89 -17.58
CA LYS A 527 10.16 -2.56 -18.03
C LYS A 527 11.25 -2.65 -16.94
N THR A 528 11.02 -2.08 -15.76
CA THR A 528 12.02 -2.05 -14.66
C THR A 528 12.04 -3.33 -13.83
N GLU A 529 13.13 -3.52 -13.10
CA GLU A 529 13.31 -4.59 -12.09
C GLU A 529 12.13 -4.69 -11.10
N ALA A 530 11.41 -3.61 -10.84
CA ALA A 530 10.23 -3.63 -9.96
C ALA A 530 9.22 -4.71 -10.39
N VAL A 531 8.99 -4.90 -11.71
CA VAL A 531 8.10 -5.97 -12.23
C VAL A 531 8.62 -7.37 -11.85
N GLU A 532 9.93 -7.55 -11.85
CA GLU A 532 10.58 -8.85 -11.63
C GLU A 532 10.69 -9.14 -10.12
N ASN A 533 10.95 -8.12 -9.31
CA ASN A 533 10.84 -8.15 -7.86
C ASN A 533 9.40 -8.48 -7.41
N ILE A 534 8.38 -7.89 -8.04
CA ILE A 534 6.97 -8.22 -7.80
C ILE A 534 6.65 -9.67 -8.21
N LEU A 535 7.15 -10.15 -9.36
CA LEU A 535 6.96 -11.54 -9.80
C LEU A 535 7.64 -12.54 -8.87
N ASN A 536 8.86 -12.25 -8.43
CA ASN A 536 9.61 -13.05 -7.46
C ASN A 536 8.93 -13.07 -6.09
N PHE A 537 8.36 -11.94 -5.65
CA PHE A 537 7.53 -11.87 -4.46
C PHE A 537 6.24 -12.70 -4.61
N ALA A 538 5.55 -12.62 -5.76
CA ALA A 538 4.35 -13.41 -6.03
C ALA A 538 4.63 -14.93 -6.02
N ALA A 539 5.76 -15.36 -6.61
CA ALA A 539 6.20 -16.75 -6.58
C ALA A 539 6.51 -17.23 -5.15
N LYS A 540 7.33 -16.48 -4.40
CA LYS A 540 7.66 -16.77 -2.99
C LYS A 540 6.40 -16.83 -2.10
N LYS A 541 5.46 -15.90 -2.29
CA LYS A 541 4.16 -15.90 -1.59
C LYS A 541 3.35 -17.16 -1.93
N ALA A 542 3.25 -17.53 -3.20
CA ALA A 542 2.50 -18.70 -3.65
C ALA A 542 3.13 -20.02 -3.16
N ASP A 543 4.46 -20.10 -3.09
CA ASP A 543 5.17 -21.21 -2.47
C ASP A 543 4.91 -21.30 -0.97
N LEU A 544 4.89 -20.17 -0.25
CA LEU A 544 4.54 -20.15 1.18
C LEU A 544 3.06 -20.50 1.43
N GLU A 545 2.15 -20.09 0.55
CA GLU A 545 0.73 -20.43 0.65
C GLU A 545 0.48 -21.92 0.36
N LEU A 546 1.22 -22.54 -0.56
CA LEU A 546 1.23 -24.00 -0.73
C LEU A 546 1.94 -24.73 0.42
N ALA A 547 3.06 -24.21 0.94
CA ALA A 547 3.80 -24.83 2.04
C ALA A 547 3.02 -24.84 3.38
N LYS A 548 2.11 -23.89 3.60
CA LYS A 548 1.21 -23.89 4.77
C LYS A 548 0.33 -25.15 4.87
N SER A 549 0.07 -25.83 3.76
CA SER A 549 -0.70 -27.07 3.73
C SER A 549 0.16 -28.34 3.74
N ASP A 550 1.46 -28.23 4.02
CA ASP A 550 2.38 -29.36 4.05
C ASP A 550 1.99 -30.42 5.08
N GLY A 551 1.91 -31.66 4.59
CA GLY A 551 1.79 -32.83 5.44
C GLY A 551 3.05 -33.05 6.26
N ASN A 552 2.90 -33.71 7.39
CA ASN A 552 4.01 -34.16 8.22
C ASN A 552 3.78 -35.60 8.64
N ARG A 553 4.85 -36.31 9.01
CA ARG A 553 4.79 -37.70 9.52
C ARG A 553 4.26 -37.77 10.95
N ARG A 554 3.02 -37.29 11.14
CA ARG A 554 2.23 -37.40 12.38
C ARG A 554 1.51 -38.74 12.39
N SER A 555 1.47 -39.42 13.54
CA SER A 555 0.80 -40.73 13.64
C SER A 555 -0.73 -40.63 13.52
N ARG A 556 -1.36 -39.55 14.01
CA ARG A 556 -2.82 -39.37 13.97
C ARG A 556 -3.24 -38.25 13.01
N MET A 557 -4.27 -38.52 12.21
CA MET A 557 -4.94 -37.53 11.36
C MET A 557 -6.38 -37.29 11.81
N ASN A 558 -6.88 -36.06 11.63
CA ASN A 558 -8.27 -35.69 11.92
C ASN A 558 -9.03 -35.42 10.60
N ASN A 559 -9.68 -36.44 10.06
CA ASN A 559 -10.66 -36.31 8.98
C ASN A 559 -11.69 -37.45 9.09
N PRO A 560 -13.01 -37.16 9.20
CA PRO A 560 -14.03 -38.18 9.45
C PRO A 560 -14.29 -39.14 8.27
N LYS A 561 -13.78 -38.84 7.07
CA LYS A 561 -13.86 -39.74 5.90
C LYS A 561 -12.66 -40.67 5.76
N LEU A 562 -11.53 -40.39 6.43
CA LEU A 562 -10.36 -41.26 6.43
C LEU A 562 -10.55 -42.43 7.40
N VAL A 563 -10.28 -43.65 6.95
CA VAL A 563 -10.00 -44.80 7.80
C VAL A 563 -8.48 -45.00 7.77
N ASP A 564 -7.78 -44.48 8.78
CA ASP A 564 -6.31 -44.48 8.81
C ASP A 564 -5.78 -45.89 9.14
N ALA A 565 -4.61 -46.26 8.63
CA ALA A 565 -3.91 -47.48 9.05
C ALA A 565 -3.30 -47.26 10.45
N ASN A 566 -3.32 -48.27 11.33
CA ASN A 566 -2.88 -48.09 12.72
C ASN A 566 -1.37 -47.73 12.83
N LEU A 567 -0.56 -48.13 11.84
CA LEU A 567 0.87 -47.82 11.73
C LEU A 567 1.19 -46.60 10.85
N ALA A 568 0.20 -45.92 10.27
CA ALA A 568 0.42 -44.77 9.40
C ALA A 568 1.11 -43.60 10.13
N GLY A 569 2.17 -43.06 9.53
CA GLY A 569 2.98 -42.02 10.16
C GLY A 569 3.83 -42.45 11.36
N THR A 570 3.94 -43.76 11.63
CA THR A 570 4.94 -44.31 12.57
C THR A 570 6.28 -44.55 11.85
N LYS A 571 7.26 -45.18 12.53
CA LYS A 571 8.48 -45.69 11.89
C LYS A 571 8.18 -46.70 10.75
N ARG A 572 7.05 -47.41 10.86
CA ARG A 572 6.55 -48.42 9.90
C ARG A 572 5.60 -47.84 8.85
N GLY A 573 5.45 -46.51 8.77
CA GLY A 573 4.62 -45.85 7.74
C GLY A 573 4.99 -46.24 6.31
N HIS A 574 6.26 -46.53 6.05
CA HIS A 574 6.76 -47.01 4.75
C HIS A 574 6.25 -48.41 4.36
N GLU A 575 5.72 -49.21 5.29
CA GLU A 575 5.05 -50.50 5.01
C GLU A 575 3.54 -50.33 4.75
N CYS A 576 2.99 -49.13 4.97
CA CYS A 576 1.56 -48.87 4.92
C CYS A 576 1.10 -48.47 3.51
N THR A 577 -0.11 -48.89 3.12
CA THR A 577 -0.76 -48.54 1.85
C THR A 577 -2.01 -47.70 2.10
N LEU A 578 -2.09 -46.53 1.47
CA LEU A 578 -3.31 -45.72 1.44
C LEU A 578 -4.10 -46.03 0.16
N ILE A 579 -5.32 -46.56 0.31
CA ILE A 579 -6.24 -46.81 -0.80
C ILE A 579 -7.12 -45.56 -1.01
N LEU A 580 -7.00 -44.92 -2.17
CA LEU A 580 -7.93 -43.92 -2.66
C LEU A 580 -9.05 -44.62 -3.42
N THR A 581 -10.28 -44.40 -2.98
CA THR A 581 -11.49 -45.08 -3.49
C THR A 581 -12.39 -44.13 -4.26
N GLU A 582 -13.03 -44.62 -5.33
CA GLU A 582 -14.04 -43.88 -6.08
C GLU A 582 -15.36 -43.79 -5.29
N GLY A 583 -15.57 -42.63 -4.66
CA GLY A 583 -16.74 -42.36 -3.84
C GLY A 583 -16.85 -43.20 -2.55
N ASP A 584 -17.95 -43.01 -1.83
CA ASP A 584 -18.21 -43.79 -0.60
C ASP A 584 -18.65 -45.24 -0.88
N SER A 585 -19.03 -45.57 -2.12
CA SER A 585 -19.40 -46.93 -2.54
C SER A 585 -18.19 -47.87 -2.54
N ALA A 586 -17.13 -47.54 -3.31
CA ALA A 586 -15.91 -48.35 -3.35
C ALA A 586 -15.20 -48.41 -1.99
N LYS A 587 -15.32 -47.34 -1.18
CA LYS A 587 -14.87 -47.33 0.23
C LYS A 587 -15.47 -48.47 1.05
N GLY A 588 -16.76 -48.79 0.88
CA GLY A 588 -17.40 -49.87 1.63
C GLY A 588 -16.69 -51.20 1.44
N LEU A 589 -16.39 -51.55 0.19
CA LEU A 589 -15.64 -52.75 -0.18
C LEU A 589 -14.18 -52.70 0.33
N ALA A 590 -13.49 -51.58 0.18
CA ALA A 590 -12.11 -51.42 0.66
C ALA A 590 -11.99 -51.51 2.20
N VAL A 591 -12.95 -50.96 2.95
CA VAL A 591 -12.98 -51.04 4.43
C VAL A 591 -13.31 -52.47 4.89
N ALA A 592 -14.20 -53.18 4.21
CA ALA A 592 -14.45 -54.60 4.47
C ALA A 592 -13.22 -55.46 4.19
N GLY A 593 -12.53 -55.25 3.06
CA GLY A 593 -11.27 -55.93 2.74
C GLY A 593 -10.17 -55.65 3.76
N ARG A 594 -9.99 -54.38 4.16
CA ARG A 594 -9.06 -53.97 5.23
C ARG A 594 -9.29 -54.75 6.52
N ALA A 595 -10.55 -54.95 6.93
CA ALA A 595 -10.89 -55.64 8.17
C ALA A 595 -10.53 -57.13 8.18
N VAL A 596 -10.39 -57.76 7.00
CA VAL A 596 -10.00 -59.17 6.85
C VAL A 596 -8.49 -59.34 6.60
N LEU A 597 -7.85 -58.37 5.94
CA LEU A 597 -6.45 -58.47 5.50
C LEU A 597 -5.44 -57.91 6.50
N ASP A 598 -5.33 -56.58 6.62
CA ASP A 598 -4.34 -55.91 7.49
C ASP A 598 -4.84 -54.50 7.89
N PRO A 599 -5.53 -54.35 9.03
CA PRO A 599 -5.94 -53.05 9.58
C PRO A 599 -4.77 -52.14 10.01
N ASP A 600 -3.59 -52.72 10.26
CA ASP A 600 -2.42 -52.00 10.76
C ASP A 600 -1.70 -51.25 9.64
N ARG A 601 -1.68 -51.80 8.42
CA ARG A 601 -1.00 -51.23 7.25
C ARG A 601 -1.93 -50.60 6.21
N ILE A 602 -3.18 -51.03 6.11
CA ILE A 602 -4.11 -50.53 5.08
C ILE A 602 -4.92 -49.34 5.62
N GLY A 603 -4.87 -48.22 4.91
CA GLY A 603 -5.74 -47.06 5.11
C GLY A 603 -6.67 -46.87 3.91
N VAL A 604 -7.82 -46.22 4.08
CA VAL A 604 -8.84 -46.00 3.03
C VAL A 604 -9.40 -44.59 3.10
N PHE A 605 -9.46 -43.90 1.95
CA PHE A 605 -10.13 -42.60 1.81
C PHE A 605 -10.97 -42.52 0.51
N PRO A 606 -12.21 -42.00 0.56
CA PRO A 606 -13.07 -41.83 -0.61
C PRO A 606 -12.85 -40.47 -1.28
N LEU A 607 -12.47 -40.46 -2.56
CA LEU A 607 -12.38 -39.25 -3.37
C LEU A 607 -13.78 -38.72 -3.69
N ARG A 608 -13.97 -37.39 -3.59
CA ARG A 608 -15.23 -36.73 -4.01
C ARG A 608 -15.30 -36.51 -5.53
N GLY A 609 -15.38 -37.61 -6.27
CA GLY A 609 -15.43 -37.60 -7.74
C GLY A 609 -14.08 -37.24 -8.38
N LYS A 610 -14.13 -36.66 -9.57
CA LYS A 610 -12.95 -36.37 -10.40
C LYS A 610 -12.03 -35.32 -9.75
N LEU A 611 -10.76 -35.70 -9.56
CA LEU A 611 -9.72 -34.84 -8.99
C LEU A 611 -9.44 -33.63 -9.92
N HIS A 612 -9.14 -32.47 -9.35
CA HIS A 612 -8.93 -31.25 -10.13
C HIS A 612 -7.60 -31.28 -10.91
N ASN A 613 -7.61 -30.96 -12.21
CA ASN A 613 -6.41 -30.91 -13.04
C ASN A 613 -5.46 -29.78 -12.60
N VAL A 614 -4.34 -30.15 -11.98
CA VAL A 614 -3.36 -29.20 -11.43
C VAL A 614 -2.42 -28.56 -12.46
N ARG A 615 -2.48 -28.93 -13.76
CA ARG A 615 -1.72 -28.22 -14.81
C ARG A 615 -2.34 -26.87 -15.17
N ASP A 616 -3.67 -26.77 -15.02
CA ASP A 616 -4.44 -25.60 -15.45
C ASP A 616 -5.11 -24.85 -14.29
N ALA A 617 -5.12 -25.45 -13.11
CA ALA A 617 -5.41 -24.76 -11.87
C ALA A 617 -4.33 -23.71 -11.51
N SER A 618 -4.77 -22.55 -11.04
CA SER A 618 -3.91 -21.60 -10.33
C SER A 618 -3.48 -22.14 -8.95
N HIS A 619 -2.41 -21.57 -8.38
CA HIS A 619 -1.93 -21.94 -7.04
C HIS A 619 -3.03 -21.81 -5.96
N ASP A 620 -3.91 -20.81 -6.07
CA ASP A 620 -5.04 -20.58 -5.16
C ASP A 620 -6.11 -21.68 -5.26
N GLN A 621 -6.44 -22.14 -6.47
CA GLN A 621 -7.35 -23.27 -6.69
C GLN A 621 -6.78 -24.57 -6.12
N ILE A 622 -5.48 -24.82 -6.30
CA ILE A 622 -4.79 -25.98 -5.72
C ILE A 622 -4.82 -25.89 -4.18
N ALA A 623 -4.42 -24.76 -3.61
CA ALA A 623 -4.38 -24.53 -2.16
C ALA A 623 -5.75 -24.70 -1.48
N LYS A 624 -6.84 -24.24 -2.13
CA LYS A 624 -8.21 -24.34 -1.62
C LYS A 624 -8.89 -25.70 -1.88
N ASN A 625 -8.35 -26.55 -2.75
CA ASN A 625 -8.97 -27.84 -3.05
C ASN A 625 -8.79 -28.82 -1.89
N ALA A 626 -9.86 -29.04 -1.12
CA ALA A 626 -9.85 -29.87 0.07
C ALA A 626 -9.41 -31.32 -0.19
N GLU A 627 -9.70 -31.90 -1.35
CA GLU A 627 -9.31 -33.28 -1.68
C GLU A 627 -7.79 -33.38 -1.93
N ILE A 628 -7.20 -32.42 -2.64
CA ILE A 628 -5.74 -32.28 -2.80
C ILE A 628 -5.07 -32.10 -1.44
N GLN A 629 -5.61 -31.23 -0.57
CA GLN A 629 -5.03 -31.02 0.77
C GLN A 629 -5.19 -32.24 1.68
N ASN A 630 -6.29 -32.99 1.57
CA ASN A 630 -6.48 -34.26 2.24
C ASN A 630 -5.40 -35.28 1.81
N ILE A 631 -5.22 -35.53 0.50
CA ILE A 631 -4.17 -36.44 0.00
C ILE A 631 -2.79 -36.00 0.48
N LYS A 632 -2.47 -34.71 0.36
CA LYS A 632 -1.18 -34.12 0.79
C LYS A 632 -0.92 -34.36 2.29
N GLN A 633 -1.92 -34.13 3.14
CA GLN A 633 -1.83 -34.34 4.58
C GLN A 633 -1.75 -35.83 4.96
N PHE A 634 -2.58 -36.70 4.36
CA PHE A 634 -2.63 -38.13 4.71
C PHE A 634 -1.36 -38.88 4.34
N LEU A 635 -0.68 -38.49 3.26
CA LEU A 635 0.60 -39.05 2.83
C LEU A 635 1.80 -38.38 3.52
N GLY A 636 1.64 -37.19 4.09
CA GLY A 636 2.74 -36.43 4.71
C GLY A 636 3.60 -35.65 3.71
N LEU A 637 3.00 -35.19 2.61
CA LEU A 637 3.70 -34.57 1.47
C LEU A 637 3.99 -33.09 1.68
N LYS A 638 5.19 -32.69 1.24
CA LYS A 638 5.76 -31.35 1.43
C LYS A 638 6.05 -30.67 0.10
N HIS A 639 5.74 -29.37 0.02
CA HIS A 639 5.90 -28.59 -1.21
C HIS A 639 7.36 -28.60 -1.69
N LYS A 640 7.56 -28.65 -3.02
CA LYS A 640 8.88 -28.66 -3.69
C LYS A 640 9.91 -29.67 -3.15
N THR A 641 9.47 -30.75 -2.49
CA THR A 641 10.37 -31.76 -1.91
C THR A 641 10.68 -32.88 -2.90
N THR A 642 11.97 -33.19 -3.06
CA THR A 642 12.45 -34.33 -3.87
C THR A 642 12.61 -35.56 -2.99
N TYR A 643 11.75 -36.56 -3.20
CA TYR A 643 11.75 -37.80 -2.46
C TYR A 643 12.75 -38.82 -3.06
N LYS A 644 13.61 -39.38 -2.21
CA LYS A 644 14.52 -40.50 -2.58
C LYS A 644 14.00 -41.85 -2.09
N ASP A 645 13.13 -41.82 -1.10
CA ASP A 645 12.56 -42.95 -0.37
C ASP A 645 11.19 -42.54 0.21
N THR A 646 10.51 -43.48 0.85
CA THR A 646 9.20 -43.28 1.48
C THR A 646 9.24 -43.27 3.02
N LEU A 647 10.43 -43.34 3.63
CA LEU A 647 10.61 -43.40 5.10
C LEU A 647 10.14 -42.12 5.78
N GLY A 648 10.21 -40.99 5.09
CA GLY A 648 9.68 -39.69 5.53
C GLY A 648 8.15 -39.54 5.44
N LEU A 649 7.46 -40.44 4.73
CA LEU A 649 6.02 -40.36 4.48
C LEU A 649 5.19 -41.01 5.60
N ARG A 650 3.88 -40.77 5.58
CA ARG A 650 2.91 -41.49 6.43
C ARG A 650 2.58 -42.89 5.89
N TYR A 651 2.58 -43.03 4.57
CA TYR A 651 2.32 -44.27 3.83
C TYR A 651 3.43 -44.48 2.80
N GLY A 652 3.92 -45.70 2.65
CA GLY A 652 4.91 -46.07 1.64
C GLY A 652 4.32 -46.33 0.26
N HIS A 653 3.02 -46.64 0.21
CA HIS A 653 2.32 -46.94 -1.03
C HIS A 653 1.00 -46.17 -1.11
N LEU A 654 0.65 -45.76 -2.32
CA LEU A 654 -0.61 -45.15 -2.70
C LEU A 654 -1.28 -46.06 -3.74
N MET A 655 -2.42 -46.63 -3.38
CA MET A 655 -3.20 -47.50 -4.25
C MET A 655 -4.46 -46.77 -4.71
N ILE A 656 -4.80 -46.84 -5.99
CA ILE A 656 -6.09 -46.38 -6.51
C ILE A 656 -7.02 -47.57 -6.73
N MET A 657 -8.26 -47.43 -6.25
CA MET A 657 -9.37 -48.36 -6.43
C MET A 657 -10.54 -47.57 -7.00
N ALA A 658 -10.65 -47.60 -8.32
CA ALA A 658 -11.67 -46.92 -9.12
C ALA A 658 -12.39 -47.97 -9.98
N ASP A 659 -13.60 -47.66 -10.44
CA ASP A 659 -14.37 -48.62 -11.24
C ASP A 659 -13.73 -48.82 -12.62
N GLN A 660 -13.92 -50.00 -13.21
CA GLN A 660 -13.27 -50.42 -14.46
C GLN A 660 -14.01 -49.90 -15.70
N ASP A 661 -14.30 -48.61 -15.70
CA ASP A 661 -14.93 -47.88 -16.80
C ASP A 661 -14.06 -46.69 -17.26
N HIS A 662 -14.62 -45.85 -18.15
CA HIS A 662 -13.92 -44.68 -18.67
C HIS A 662 -13.74 -43.55 -17.65
N ASP A 663 -14.62 -43.43 -16.65
CA ASP A 663 -14.58 -42.37 -15.64
C ASP A 663 -13.63 -42.71 -14.49
N GLY A 664 -13.62 -43.96 -14.01
CA GLY A 664 -12.58 -44.45 -13.11
C GLY A 664 -11.19 -44.37 -13.76
N SER A 665 -11.08 -44.69 -15.06
CA SER A 665 -9.85 -44.49 -15.85
C SER A 665 -9.42 -43.02 -15.93
N HIS A 666 -10.37 -42.08 -16.04
CA HIS A 666 -10.11 -40.65 -16.00
C HIS A 666 -9.62 -40.20 -14.61
N ILE A 667 -10.17 -40.73 -13.51
CA ILE A 667 -9.69 -40.47 -12.14
C ILE A 667 -8.25 -40.97 -11.95
N LYS A 668 -7.90 -42.16 -12.46
CA LYS A 668 -6.51 -42.68 -12.49
C LYS A 668 -5.58 -41.69 -13.18
N GLY A 669 -5.93 -41.23 -14.39
CA GLY A 669 -5.15 -40.24 -15.13
C GLY A 669 -4.97 -38.90 -14.40
N LEU A 670 -6.03 -38.38 -13.75
CA LEU A 670 -5.98 -37.13 -12.99
C LEU A 670 -5.10 -37.24 -11.73
N LEU A 671 -5.11 -38.39 -11.05
CA LEU A 671 -4.26 -38.65 -9.88
C LEU A 671 -2.78 -38.79 -10.27
N ILE A 672 -2.49 -39.51 -11.35
CA ILE A 672 -1.14 -39.62 -11.92
C ILE A 672 -0.62 -38.24 -12.33
N ASN A 673 -1.45 -37.43 -13.00
CA ASN A 673 -1.13 -36.04 -13.36
C ASN A 673 -0.83 -35.17 -12.12
N PHE A 674 -1.62 -35.29 -11.05
CA PHE A 674 -1.35 -34.59 -9.79
C PHE A 674 0.02 -34.94 -9.21
N LEU A 675 0.34 -36.23 -9.10
CA LEU A 675 1.61 -36.71 -8.59
C LEU A 675 2.78 -36.31 -9.50
N GLN A 676 2.62 -36.40 -10.81
CA GLN A 676 3.65 -36.05 -11.79
C GLN A 676 3.98 -34.55 -11.78
N VAL A 677 3.00 -33.67 -11.60
CA VAL A 677 3.22 -32.21 -11.60
C VAL A 677 3.75 -31.72 -10.26
N GLN A 678 3.24 -32.21 -9.13
CA GLN A 678 3.56 -31.68 -7.80
C GLN A 678 4.70 -32.46 -7.10
N TYR A 679 4.83 -33.76 -7.36
CA TYR A 679 5.77 -34.67 -6.68
C TYR A 679 6.42 -35.68 -7.65
N PRO A 680 7.02 -35.24 -8.79
CA PRO A 680 7.52 -36.13 -9.85
C PRO A 680 8.59 -37.15 -9.42
N SER A 681 9.18 -36.98 -8.23
CA SER A 681 10.11 -37.93 -7.64
C SER A 681 9.43 -39.20 -7.09
N LEU A 682 8.20 -39.10 -6.59
CA LEU A 682 7.47 -40.25 -6.04
C LEU A 682 7.11 -41.30 -7.10
N LEU A 683 6.73 -40.86 -8.30
CA LEU A 683 6.43 -41.75 -9.43
C LEU A 683 7.68 -42.45 -10.00
N LYS A 684 8.88 -42.10 -9.52
CA LYS A 684 10.13 -42.82 -9.84
C LYS A 684 10.51 -43.86 -8.78
N LEU A 685 9.83 -43.88 -7.63
CA LEU A 685 10.07 -44.87 -6.60
C LEU A 685 9.32 -46.16 -6.97
N PRO A 686 9.97 -47.34 -6.96
CA PRO A 686 9.31 -48.59 -7.26
C PRO A 686 8.18 -48.85 -6.25
N GLU A 687 7.09 -49.45 -6.71
CA GLU A 687 5.91 -49.80 -5.90
C GLU A 687 5.18 -48.64 -5.20
N PHE A 688 5.57 -47.37 -5.38
CA PHE A 688 4.89 -46.26 -4.70
C PHE A 688 3.45 -46.08 -5.17
N PHE A 689 3.20 -46.14 -6.48
CA PHE A 689 1.86 -46.03 -7.05
C PHE A 689 1.37 -47.41 -7.51
N ARG A 690 0.19 -47.83 -7.04
CA ARG A 690 -0.42 -49.13 -7.33
C ARG A 690 -1.86 -48.97 -7.79
N GLU A 691 -2.34 -49.94 -8.56
CA GLU A 691 -3.74 -50.02 -9.00
C GLU A 691 -4.40 -51.28 -8.42
N PHE A 692 -5.64 -51.16 -7.96
CA PHE A 692 -6.49 -52.28 -7.60
C PHE A 692 -7.48 -52.54 -8.74
N ILE A 693 -7.23 -53.60 -9.51
CA ILE A 693 -8.10 -54.02 -10.61
C ILE A 693 -9.20 -54.99 -10.13
N THR A 694 -10.43 -54.78 -10.59
CA THR A 694 -11.53 -55.74 -10.43
C THR A 694 -11.73 -56.55 -11.72
N PRO A 695 -12.27 -57.79 -11.62
CA PRO A 695 -12.72 -58.52 -12.81
C PRO A 695 -13.87 -57.80 -13.50
N ILE A 696 -13.83 -57.71 -14.83
CA ILE A 696 -14.88 -57.13 -15.67
C ILE A 696 -16.08 -58.09 -15.73
N VAL A 697 -15.82 -59.40 -15.86
CA VAL A 697 -16.87 -60.43 -15.97
C VAL A 697 -16.62 -61.54 -14.94
N LYS A 698 -17.70 -62.03 -14.34
CA LYS A 698 -17.71 -63.23 -13.50
C LYS A 698 -18.78 -64.18 -14.02
N VAL A 699 -18.36 -65.36 -14.45
CA VAL A 699 -19.24 -66.43 -14.93
C VAL A 699 -19.27 -67.54 -13.89
N TRP A 700 -20.46 -68.05 -13.59
CA TRP A 700 -20.65 -69.07 -12.55
C TRP A 700 -21.58 -70.19 -13.01
N LYS A 701 -21.40 -71.38 -12.43
CA LYS A 701 -22.25 -72.56 -12.63
C LYS A 701 -22.94 -72.96 -11.33
N GLY A 702 -24.14 -73.54 -11.42
CA GLY A 702 -24.96 -73.96 -10.28
C GLY A 702 -26.08 -72.98 -9.89
N PRO A 703 -27.02 -73.41 -9.03
CA PRO A 703 -28.33 -72.76 -8.85
C PRO A 703 -28.35 -71.51 -7.96
N ASN A 704 -27.22 -71.14 -7.35
CA ASN A 704 -27.14 -69.97 -6.46
C ASN A 704 -25.92 -69.10 -6.81
N PRO A 705 -26.11 -67.88 -7.35
CA PRO A 705 -25.00 -66.97 -7.68
C PRO A 705 -24.09 -66.63 -6.50
N ASN A 706 -24.60 -66.69 -5.26
CA ASN A 706 -23.84 -66.40 -4.04
C ASN A 706 -23.08 -67.63 -3.49
N LYS A 707 -23.35 -68.83 -4.02
CA LYS A 707 -22.66 -70.09 -3.70
C LYS A 707 -22.58 -70.99 -4.96
N PRO A 708 -21.80 -70.59 -5.97
CA PRO A 708 -21.69 -71.36 -7.21
C PRO A 708 -20.81 -72.61 -7.04
N THR A 709 -21.04 -73.62 -7.88
CA THR A 709 -20.22 -74.85 -7.90
C THR A 709 -18.92 -74.66 -8.68
N ASN A 710 -18.88 -73.70 -9.60
CA ASN A 710 -17.67 -73.22 -10.28
C ASN A 710 -17.82 -71.72 -10.55
N LEU A 711 -16.75 -70.94 -10.39
CA LEU A 711 -16.72 -69.49 -10.57
C LEU A 711 -15.44 -69.10 -11.31
N ARG A 712 -15.57 -68.57 -12.53
CA ARG A 712 -14.47 -68.04 -13.34
C ARG A 712 -14.58 -66.52 -13.44
N SER A 713 -13.48 -65.82 -13.18
CA SER A 713 -13.39 -64.36 -13.24
C SER A 713 -12.44 -63.96 -14.37
N PHE A 714 -12.80 -62.91 -15.12
CA PHE A 714 -12.05 -62.40 -16.27
C PHE A 714 -11.71 -60.93 -16.04
N PHE A 715 -10.47 -60.54 -16.27
CA PHE A 715 -9.97 -59.18 -16.01
C PHE A 715 -9.94 -58.31 -17.27
N THR A 716 -10.05 -58.92 -18.44
CA THR A 716 -10.17 -58.25 -19.74
C THR A 716 -11.35 -58.83 -20.54
N MET A 717 -11.88 -58.06 -21.50
CA MET A 717 -12.93 -58.56 -22.41
C MET A 717 -12.41 -59.65 -23.38
N PRO A 718 -11.19 -59.58 -23.95
CA PRO A 718 -10.66 -60.66 -24.80
C PRO A 718 -10.60 -62.02 -24.11
N GLU A 719 -10.10 -62.11 -22.86
CA GLU A 719 -10.05 -63.39 -22.12
C GLU A 719 -11.45 -64.01 -21.91
N TYR A 720 -12.48 -63.16 -21.76
CA TYR A 720 -13.86 -63.58 -21.59
C TYR A 720 -14.48 -64.06 -22.91
N GLU A 721 -14.28 -63.31 -24.00
CA GLU A 721 -14.83 -63.65 -25.31
C GLU A 721 -14.14 -64.88 -25.91
N GLU A 722 -12.81 -65.02 -25.81
CA GLU A 722 -12.06 -66.23 -26.20
C GLU A 722 -12.55 -67.47 -25.44
N TRP A 723 -12.77 -67.35 -24.13
CA TRP A 723 -13.33 -68.43 -23.33
C TRP A 723 -14.77 -68.77 -23.74
N LYS A 724 -15.61 -67.76 -23.93
CA LYS A 724 -17.02 -67.90 -24.33
C LYS A 724 -17.17 -68.55 -25.71
N GLU A 725 -16.32 -68.20 -26.67
CA GLU A 725 -16.26 -68.87 -27.97
C GLU A 725 -15.80 -70.33 -27.82
N SER A 726 -14.75 -70.58 -27.03
CA SER A 726 -14.24 -71.93 -26.75
C SER A 726 -15.23 -72.84 -26.01
N ASN A 727 -16.12 -72.27 -25.18
CA ASN A 727 -17.07 -73.00 -24.34
C ASN A 727 -18.55 -72.90 -24.82
N ASN A 728 -18.83 -72.32 -25.99
CA ASN A 728 -20.18 -72.02 -26.49
C ASN A 728 -21.13 -73.23 -26.60
N ASN A 729 -20.59 -74.46 -26.64
CA ASN A 729 -21.35 -75.71 -26.70
C ASN A 729 -21.77 -76.27 -25.32
N ASP A 730 -21.17 -75.84 -24.20
CA ASP A 730 -21.45 -76.39 -22.86
C ASP A 730 -22.65 -75.69 -22.20
N LYS A 731 -23.83 -75.84 -22.81
CA LYS A 731 -25.12 -75.41 -22.24
C LYS A 731 -25.66 -76.47 -21.27
N SER A 732 -24.99 -76.61 -20.13
CA SER A 732 -25.41 -77.43 -18.98
C SER A 732 -25.30 -76.70 -17.64
#